data_AF-F3SJC2-F1
#
_entry.id   AF-F3SJC2-F1
#
_cell.length_a   1.000
_cell.length_b   1.000
_cell.length_c   1.000
_cell.angle_alpha   90.00
_cell.angle_beta   90.00
_cell.angle_gamma   90.00
#
_symmetry.space_group_name_H-M   'P 1'
#
loop_
_entity.id
_entity.type
_entity.pdbx_description
1 polymer ?
#
loop_
_entity_poly.entity_id
_entity_poly.type
_entity_poly.pdbx_seq_one_letter_code
_entity_poly.pdbx_strand_id
1 'polypeptide(L)'
;MFVNVFNNDEKVEEIILTMKKTLSAFSVSAAALSLVLAEGVQADQLVDNQSYSDAPVSQSQPQAENTQKDESVSKEQVDAAQALVQEADSNVAQGKADLAQAQANTAAAQSQVEQAQAEANRAQEAADKAGPEAIETARQEESNQKAQVDSNKSELAKADQATKTAEAERDAQAAKTKEAQEQAKTQEGRLAKAQNDVKEAQANLSGDATAKAEKNVKAAQDKVAADQSAVETAQAKVATARQTDSQKQAEVAKAQNNQTQAKTARDASQKNLQEKTAAAEKTQSDLNQAQQALQKAQAGKITTEASSNKNRVSMTPEYIAALRELIAPNLSEQKTNEIQNRLAALNASAKALNRYVADPTDSKALIDTNNIPQNVRQELSQFASELINQLRAQMGTGEVVVTPSSIDFADKVATEYRKDNWNWDLMEKYHHDAKAINRVAREYGLMTTSAEQESKGLQYYENAYIWREKAGQMSVAEMKRRIYDSVVEFMFNGYEWLHATSISGLNTGRQKNYLGVDFSMESDITMAHFTMVSEDQVKYASKKNFNASPITGKAATAKVDPQEVAKAQTAYDSAFKANQLALASKGVAQTTYNRKAAALEQANQQLAQAQAKAGESATAQAQAALAAAQEKLAADQAALAVAQAALQNSNLDDKTKAEKLTQAQAALTAVQATVAAAQEALKTESDKLAQLDAALNAAKERKTTLEKAVTDAEAALQMAKESLSNLENAEENLEQAKTKLAAAQAAYQAALTAQTDQEAKVAVLTAVQAQAKATYDLLAQTYAEQNKEEDIRYYQSVLAHTEERFASYPLTGQVGDPQHTALGTTGDAGSASPVNHKQAAASGHVLPKTGEHSSWLILAGQMLLLMAMKLFYKKRFLD
;
A
#
# COMPACT_ATOMS: atom_id res chain seq x y z
N MET A 1 -23.81 14.22 -1.03
CA MET A 1 -23.44 13.62 0.27
C MET A 1 -21.91 13.50 0.32
N PHE A 2 -21.35 13.42 1.53
CA PHE A 2 -19.91 13.24 1.82
C PHE A 2 -19.32 12.05 1.03
N VAL A 3 -18.02 12.01 0.66
CA VAL A 3 -16.89 11.80 1.58
C VAL A 3 -15.54 12.25 0.97
N ASN A 4 -14.73 12.88 1.83
CA ASN A 4 -13.26 13.04 1.92
C ASN A 4 -12.37 12.83 0.68
N VAL A 5 -11.58 13.87 0.38
CA VAL A 5 -10.18 13.73 -0.04
C VAL A 5 -9.31 13.82 1.22
N PHE A 6 -8.29 12.96 1.35
CA PHE A 6 -7.27 13.11 2.39
C PHE A 6 -6.11 13.96 1.84
N ASN A 7 -5.97 15.20 2.35
CA ASN A 7 -4.66 15.85 2.41
C ASN A 7 -3.83 15.16 3.50
N ASN A 8 -2.50 15.09 3.34
CA ASN A 8 -1.62 14.43 4.32
C ASN A 8 -0.36 15.26 4.68
N ASP A 9 -0.26 16.51 4.20
CA ASP A 9 0.93 17.35 4.37
C ASP A 9 0.97 18.15 5.68
N GLU A 10 -0.20 18.45 6.29
CA GLU A 10 -0.30 19.29 7.51
C GLU A 10 0.43 18.70 8.74
N LYS A 11 0.78 17.40 8.74
CA LYS A 11 1.44 16.73 9.89
C LYS A 11 2.97 16.84 9.90
N VAL A 12 3.60 17.29 8.83
CA VAL A 12 5.07 17.45 8.80
C VAL A 12 5.49 18.81 9.39
N GLU A 13 4.74 19.88 9.07
CA GLU A 13 5.02 21.22 9.61
C GLU A 13 4.80 21.30 11.13
N GLU A 14 3.78 20.63 11.67
CA GLU A 14 3.47 20.65 13.12
C GLU A 14 4.62 20.05 13.98
N ILE A 15 5.32 19.04 13.46
CA ILE A 15 6.49 18.43 14.11
C ILE A 15 7.70 19.38 14.07
N ILE A 16 7.98 19.97 12.91
CA ILE A 16 9.10 20.92 12.72
C ILE A 16 8.88 22.20 13.56
N LEU A 17 7.64 22.69 13.65
CA LEU A 17 7.28 23.85 14.47
C LEU A 17 7.39 23.56 15.97
N THR A 18 7.18 22.30 16.39
CA THR A 18 7.36 21.87 17.78
C THR A 18 8.84 21.79 18.16
N MET A 19 9.69 21.21 17.31
CA MET A 19 11.15 21.16 17.56
C MET A 19 11.80 22.56 17.57
N LYS A 20 11.31 23.52 16.77
CA LYS A 20 11.78 24.92 16.85
C LYS A 20 11.36 25.65 18.13
N LYS A 21 10.32 25.17 18.84
CA LYS A 21 9.85 25.74 20.11
C LYS A 21 10.61 25.21 21.33
N THR A 22 11.05 23.95 21.33
CA THR A 22 11.92 23.45 22.41
C THR A 22 13.32 24.07 22.35
N LEU A 23 13.94 24.16 21.16
CA LEU A 23 15.27 24.77 21.01
C LEU A 23 15.31 26.28 21.33
N SER A 24 14.17 26.99 21.23
CA SER A 24 14.08 28.41 21.59
C SER A 24 13.69 28.67 23.05
N ALA A 25 13.30 27.65 23.82
CA ALA A 25 13.09 27.79 25.26
C ALA A 25 14.43 28.01 26.01
N PHE A 26 15.50 27.36 25.55
CA PHE A 26 16.85 27.46 26.14
C PHE A 26 17.50 28.85 26.00
N SER A 27 17.08 29.70 25.06
CA SER A 27 17.73 31.00 24.82
C SER A 27 17.21 32.16 25.69
N VAL A 28 16.16 31.95 26.48
CA VAL A 28 15.52 33.01 27.28
C VAL A 28 16.12 33.15 28.69
N SER A 29 16.83 32.14 29.20
CA SER A 29 17.45 32.15 30.54
C SER A 29 18.88 32.73 30.58
N ALA A 30 19.43 33.15 29.43
CA ALA A 30 20.83 33.60 29.30
C ALA A 30 21.09 35.07 29.72
N ALA A 31 20.28 35.63 30.62
CA ALA A 31 20.31 37.05 31.01
C ALA A 31 20.67 37.31 32.49
N ALA A 32 20.91 36.27 33.29
CA ALA A 32 21.06 36.37 34.75
C ALA A 32 22.21 35.52 35.33
N LEU A 33 23.31 35.35 34.59
CA LEU A 33 24.57 34.78 35.08
C LEU A 33 25.72 35.22 34.16
N SER A 34 26.34 36.35 34.50
CA SER A 34 27.38 36.96 33.67
C SER A 34 28.43 37.74 34.47
N LEU A 35 29.17 37.06 35.35
CA LEU A 35 30.57 37.40 35.59
C LEU A 35 31.40 36.18 36.07
N VAL A 36 32.67 36.13 35.67
CA VAL A 36 33.75 35.26 36.21
C VAL A 36 33.50 33.74 36.20
N LEU A 37 33.49 33.14 35.00
CA LEU A 37 34.58 32.21 34.61
C LEU A 37 34.52 31.97 33.09
N ALA A 38 35.60 32.34 32.39
CA ALA A 38 35.67 32.29 30.93
C ALA A 38 36.64 31.20 30.45
N GLU A 39 36.20 29.94 30.52
CA GLU A 39 36.85 28.83 29.82
C GLU A 39 35.78 27.91 29.21
N GLY A 40 35.60 28.01 27.89
CA GLY A 40 34.42 27.50 27.21
C GLY A 40 34.52 26.03 26.80
N VAL A 41 33.96 25.14 27.61
CA VAL A 41 33.59 23.79 27.17
C VAL A 41 32.20 23.83 26.53
N GLN A 42 32.13 23.96 25.21
CA GLN A 42 30.92 23.63 24.45
C GLN A 42 30.93 22.15 24.07
N ALA A 43 29.97 21.40 24.62
CA ALA A 43 29.72 20.02 24.24
C ALA A 43 28.79 19.99 23.02
N ASP A 44 29.33 19.67 21.85
CA ASP A 44 28.56 18.95 20.82
C ASP A 44 29.48 18.15 19.88
N GLN A 45 29.83 16.92 20.30
CA GLN A 45 30.17 15.85 19.37
C GLN A 45 30.02 14.48 20.06
N LEU A 46 29.15 13.63 19.52
CA LEU A 46 29.21 12.18 19.71
C LEU A 46 29.91 11.58 18.48
N VAL A 47 31.06 10.96 18.68
CA VAL A 47 31.20 9.51 18.90
C VAL A 47 30.80 8.71 17.67
N ASP A 48 31.83 8.22 16.98
CA ASP A 48 31.88 6.80 16.65
C ASP A 48 33.03 6.16 17.46
N ASN A 49 33.00 4.85 17.62
CA ASN A 49 33.67 4.09 18.68
C ASN A 49 34.89 3.32 18.16
N GLN A 50 36.02 3.32 18.89
CA GLN A 50 36.87 2.12 19.05
C GLN A 50 37.87 2.19 20.22
N SER A 51 38.01 1.05 20.90
CA SER A 51 39.13 0.58 21.75
C SER A 51 39.38 1.22 23.13
N TYR A 52 39.26 0.38 24.17
CA TYR A 52 39.76 0.61 25.53
C TYR A 52 41.28 0.36 25.61
N SER A 53 41.97 1.12 26.47
CA SER A 53 43.24 0.71 27.12
C SER A 53 43.43 1.47 28.45
N ASP A 54 44.31 0.96 29.32
CA ASP A 54 44.30 1.25 30.76
C ASP A 54 44.87 2.61 31.23
N ALA A 55 44.60 2.88 32.51
CA ALA A 55 45.11 3.88 33.46
C ALA A 55 46.62 4.28 33.33
N PRO A 56 47.08 5.43 33.89
CA PRO A 56 46.54 6.05 35.12
C PRO A 56 46.44 7.59 35.20
N VAL A 57 45.83 8.02 36.31
CA VAL A 57 45.69 9.42 36.77
C VAL A 57 47.05 10.05 37.11
N SER A 58 47.20 11.34 36.79
CA SER A 58 48.23 12.22 37.39
C SER A 58 47.58 13.53 37.87
N GLN A 59 48.09 14.08 38.97
CA GLN A 59 47.54 15.28 39.62
C GLN A 59 48.35 16.53 39.25
N SER A 60 47.65 17.65 39.02
CA SER A 60 48.24 19.00 39.15
C SER A 60 47.15 20.04 39.38
N GLN A 61 47.18 20.71 40.55
CA GLN A 61 46.31 21.85 40.85
C GLN A 61 46.77 23.12 40.11
N PRO A 62 45.85 23.99 39.66
CA PRO A 62 46.11 25.41 39.51
C PRO A 62 46.17 26.10 40.89
N GLN A 63 47.01 27.11 41.04
CA GLN A 63 46.92 28.05 42.17
C GLN A 63 45.78 29.03 41.93
N ALA A 64 44.99 29.33 42.96
CA ALA A 64 44.03 30.41 42.92
C ALA A 64 44.71 31.76 43.20
N GLU A 65 44.52 32.74 42.31
CA GLU A 65 44.88 34.14 42.57
C GLU A 65 43.62 34.91 42.97
N ASN A 66 43.69 35.63 44.09
CA ASN A 66 42.51 36.08 44.82
C ASN A 66 41.89 37.36 44.24
N THR A 67 40.77 37.24 43.53
CA THR A 67 39.90 38.38 43.20
C THR A 67 38.50 38.14 43.75
N GLN A 68 38.18 38.82 44.85
CA GLN A 68 36.92 38.65 45.56
C GLN A 68 35.77 39.32 44.79
N LYS A 69 34.83 38.51 44.25
CA LYS A 69 33.46 38.95 43.94
C LYS A 69 32.50 37.94 44.55
N ASP A 70 31.66 38.41 45.46
CA ASP A 70 30.70 37.58 46.19
C ASP A 70 29.44 37.41 45.33
N GLU A 71 29.33 36.26 44.64
CA GLU A 71 28.11 35.82 43.95
C GLU A 71 27.59 34.54 44.61
N SER A 72 26.55 34.69 45.45
CA SER A 72 25.86 33.58 46.08
C SER A 72 24.96 32.85 45.07
N VAL A 73 24.90 31.52 45.19
CA VAL A 73 24.00 30.68 44.41
C VAL A 73 22.60 30.82 45.00
N SER A 74 21.60 31.11 44.16
CA SER A 74 20.21 31.26 44.60
C SER A 74 19.45 29.93 44.53
N LYS A 75 18.37 29.80 45.30
CA LYS A 75 17.49 28.62 45.24
C LYS A 75 16.88 28.44 43.84
N GLU A 76 16.54 29.54 43.19
CA GLU A 76 15.96 29.57 41.85
C GLU A 76 16.94 29.02 40.79
N GLN A 77 18.25 29.22 40.98
CA GLN A 77 19.28 28.63 40.10
C GLN A 77 19.37 27.11 40.27
N VAL A 78 19.26 26.61 41.52
CA VAL A 78 19.22 25.16 41.82
C VAL A 78 17.93 24.52 41.27
N ASP A 79 16.78 25.15 41.47
CA ASP A 79 15.49 24.67 40.99
C ASP A 79 15.42 24.70 39.44
N ALA A 80 16.00 25.71 38.80
CA ALA A 80 16.13 25.78 37.35
C ALA A 80 17.04 24.67 36.80
N ALA A 81 18.20 24.43 37.42
CA ALA A 81 19.06 23.31 37.05
C ALA A 81 18.35 21.94 37.24
N GLN A 82 17.51 21.80 38.26
CA GLN A 82 16.69 20.61 38.46
C GLN A 82 15.66 20.40 37.35
N ALA A 83 15.06 21.49 36.84
CA ALA A 83 14.14 21.42 35.70
C ALA A 83 14.86 20.98 34.41
N LEU A 84 16.09 21.46 34.17
CA LEU A 84 16.90 21.02 33.02
C LEU A 84 17.28 19.53 33.09
N VAL A 85 17.51 18.99 34.29
CA VAL A 85 17.69 17.53 34.49
C VAL A 85 16.42 16.77 34.13
N GLN A 86 15.24 17.23 34.55
CA GLN A 86 13.96 16.58 34.22
C GLN A 86 13.65 16.64 32.71
N GLU A 87 13.99 17.74 32.03
CA GLU A 87 13.88 17.84 30.57
C GLU A 87 14.85 16.88 29.87
N ALA A 88 16.10 16.79 30.31
CA ALA A 88 17.08 15.87 29.76
C ALA A 88 16.72 14.39 29.99
N ASP A 89 16.22 14.04 31.18
CA ASP A 89 15.67 12.71 31.51
C ASP A 89 14.53 12.33 30.54
N SER A 90 13.60 13.26 30.30
CA SER A 90 12.48 13.09 29.37
C SER A 90 12.97 12.90 27.92
N ASN A 91 13.92 13.73 27.48
CA ASN A 91 14.49 13.64 26.13
C ASN A 91 15.25 12.31 25.93
N VAL A 92 16.00 11.83 26.92
CA VAL A 92 16.64 10.51 26.88
C VAL A 92 15.62 9.36 26.84
N ALA A 93 14.51 9.48 27.57
CA ALA A 93 13.43 8.50 27.52
C ALA A 93 12.78 8.44 26.12
N GLN A 94 12.47 9.60 25.53
CA GLN A 94 11.92 9.69 24.17
C GLN A 94 12.91 9.15 23.13
N GLY A 95 14.19 9.54 23.20
CA GLY A 95 15.21 9.05 22.29
C GLY A 95 15.36 7.52 22.33
N LYS A 96 15.23 6.89 23.50
CA LYS A 96 15.25 5.43 23.65
C LYS A 96 13.99 4.75 23.09
N ALA A 97 12.83 5.42 23.15
CA ALA A 97 11.61 4.94 22.49
C ALA A 97 11.71 5.04 20.96
N ASP A 98 12.19 6.17 20.44
CA ASP A 98 12.52 6.36 19.01
C ASP A 98 13.49 5.27 18.53
N LEU A 99 14.52 4.94 19.32
CA LEU A 99 15.50 3.90 19.01
C LEU A 99 14.87 2.50 18.95
N ALA A 100 14.06 2.13 19.94
CA ALA A 100 13.35 0.86 19.93
C ALA A 100 12.43 0.74 18.69
N GLN A 101 11.81 1.84 18.25
CA GLN A 101 11.04 1.88 17.01
C GLN A 101 11.92 1.74 15.76
N ALA A 102 13.10 2.37 15.71
CA ALA A 102 14.04 2.21 14.61
C ALA A 102 14.57 0.77 14.49
N GLN A 103 14.95 0.15 15.62
CA GLN A 103 15.37 -1.26 15.69
C GLN A 103 14.24 -2.22 15.24
N ALA A 104 12.99 -1.95 15.63
CA ALA A 104 11.83 -2.70 15.15
C ALA A 104 11.62 -2.55 13.63
N ASN A 105 11.85 -1.35 13.08
CA ASN A 105 11.77 -1.09 11.64
C ASN A 105 12.87 -1.85 10.87
N THR A 106 14.11 -1.88 11.38
CA THR A 106 15.22 -2.66 10.80
C THR A 106 14.90 -4.15 10.77
N ALA A 107 14.40 -4.71 11.88
CA ALA A 107 14.00 -6.12 11.95
C ALA A 107 12.83 -6.46 11.00
N ALA A 108 11.85 -5.56 10.87
CA ALA A 108 10.77 -5.72 9.90
C ALA A 108 11.28 -5.70 8.45
N ALA A 109 12.19 -4.77 8.12
CA ALA A 109 12.80 -4.69 6.79
C ALA A 109 13.69 -5.90 6.48
N GLN A 110 14.41 -6.46 7.47
CA GLN A 110 15.16 -7.71 7.30
C GLN A 110 14.22 -8.87 6.92
N SER A 111 13.08 -9.00 7.60
CA SER A 111 12.09 -10.04 7.27
C SER A 111 11.50 -9.86 5.86
N GLN A 112 11.37 -8.62 5.36
CA GLN A 112 10.98 -8.37 3.96
C GLN A 112 12.06 -8.83 2.97
N VAL A 113 13.36 -8.67 3.29
CA VAL A 113 14.45 -9.24 2.46
C VAL A 113 14.37 -10.77 2.43
N GLU A 114 14.19 -11.42 3.57
CA GLU A 114 14.05 -12.88 3.66
C GLU A 114 12.83 -13.40 2.87
N GLN A 115 11.69 -12.71 2.97
CA GLN A 115 10.48 -13.03 2.21
C GLN A 115 10.67 -12.83 0.70
N ALA A 116 11.25 -11.71 0.27
CA ALA A 116 11.50 -11.43 -1.15
C ALA A 116 12.57 -12.36 -1.74
N GLN A 117 13.58 -12.77 -0.97
CA GLN A 117 14.56 -13.78 -1.38
C GLN A 117 13.89 -15.15 -1.56
N ALA A 118 12.99 -15.53 -0.66
CA ALA A 118 12.21 -16.75 -0.80
C ALA A 118 11.19 -16.68 -1.95
N GLU A 119 10.68 -15.49 -2.31
CA GLU A 119 9.87 -15.30 -3.53
C GLU A 119 10.73 -15.47 -4.79
N ALA A 120 11.88 -14.78 -4.87
CA ALA A 120 12.82 -14.89 -5.98
C ALA A 120 13.33 -16.33 -6.20
N ASN A 121 13.64 -17.06 -5.14
CA ASN A 121 14.06 -18.47 -5.24
C ASN A 121 12.95 -19.36 -5.81
N ARG A 122 11.68 -19.15 -5.41
CA ARG A 122 10.54 -19.91 -5.96
C ARG A 122 10.25 -19.55 -7.41
N ALA A 123 10.41 -18.28 -7.78
CA ALA A 123 10.26 -17.83 -9.16
C ALA A 123 11.40 -18.38 -10.06
N GLN A 124 12.63 -18.48 -9.53
CA GLN A 124 13.75 -19.13 -10.22
C GLN A 124 13.45 -20.62 -10.42
N GLU A 125 13.04 -21.31 -9.36
CA GLU A 125 12.58 -22.71 -9.45
C GLU A 125 11.42 -22.93 -10.43
N ALA A 126 10.59 -21.91 -10.71
CA ALA A 126 9.52 -21.99 -11.69
C ALA A 126 10.06 -21.76 -13.12
N ALA A 127 10.94 -20.78 -13.32
CA ALA A 127 11.61 -20.51 -14.58
C ALA A 127 12.52 -21.68 -15.02
N ASP A 128 13.28 -22.27 -14.10
CA ASP A 128 14.13 -23.44 -14.34
C ASP A 128 13.31 -24.67 -14.80
N LYS A 129 12.03 -24.74 -14.42
CA LYS A 129 11.08 -25.79 -14.82
C LYS A 129 10.27 -25.41 -16.07
N ALA A 130 10.29 -24.15 -16.50
CA ALA A 130 9.61 -23.64 -17.69
C ALA A 130 10.41 -23.87 -18.99
N GLY A 131 11.08 -25.03 -19.10
CA GLY A 131 11.78 -25.41 -20.31
C GLY A 131 10.84 -25.61 -21.51
N PRO A 132 11.35 -25.54 -22.77
CA PRO A 132 10.52 -25.67 -23.97
C PRO A 132 9.67 -26.95 -24.00
N GLU A 133 10.18 -28.06 -23.48
CA GLU A 133 9.48 -29.34 -23.38
C GLU A 133 8.30 -29.29 -22.37
N ALA A 134 8.44 -28.55 -21.27
CA ALA A 134 7.37 -28.35 -20.29
C ALA A 134 6.27 -27.43 -20.84
N ILE A 135 6.66 -26.36 -21.55
CA ILE A 135 5.72 -25.46 -22.24
C ILE A 135 4.97 -26.24 -23.34
N GLU A 136 5.65 -27.02 -24.17
CA GLU A 136 5.00 -27.82 -25.22
C GLU A 136 4.09 -28.91 -24.64
N THR A 137 4.49 -29.55 -23.51
CA THR A 137 3.61 -30.46 -22.76
C THR A 137 2.34 -29.75 -22.28
N ALA A 138 2.45 -28.51 -21.79
CA ALA A 138 1.30 -27.71 -21.39
C ALA A 138 0.42 -27.26 -22.57
N ARG A 139 0.99 -26.95 -23.74
CA ARG A 139 0.23 -26.72 -24.99
C ARG A 139 -0.53 -27.95 -25.44
N GLN A 140 0.13 -29.11 -25.40
CA GLN A 140 -0.51 -30.38 -25.74
C GLN A 140 -1.65 -30.71 -24.77
N GLU A 141 -1.49 -30.42 -23.48
CA GLU A 141 -2.57 -30.62 -22.50
C GLU A 141 -3.72 -29.61 -22.66
N GLU A 142 -3.46 -28.35 -22.99
CA GLU A 142 -4.52 -27.40 -23.38
C GLU A 142 -5.32 -27.93 -24.59
N SER A 143 -4.62 -28.45 -25.60
CA SER A 143 -5.19 -29.05 -26.80
C SER A 143 -6.02 -30.31 -26.47
N ASN A 144 -5.51 -31.18 -25.61
CA ASN A 144 -6.21 -32.38 -25.11
C ASN A 144 -7.52 -32.00 -24.41
N GLN A 145 -7.46 -31.07 -23.43
CA GLN A 145 -8.64 -30.65 -22.67
C GLN A 145 -9.66 -29.92 -23.57
N LYS A 146 -9.20 -29.14 -24.56
CA LYS A 146 -10.09 -28.55 -25.57
C LYS A 146 -10.80 -29.62 -26.40
N ALA A 147 -10.08 -30.63 -26.87
CA ALA A 147 -10.69 -31.75 -27.61
C ALA A 147 -11.71 -32.52 -26.74
N GLN A 148 -11.44 -32.67 -25.44
CA GLN A 148 -12.38 -33.29 -24.49
C GLN A 148 -13.64 -32.44 -24.26
N VAL A 149 -13.53 -31.12 -24.18
CA VAL A 149 -14.68 -30.19 -24.11
C VAL A 149 -15.54 -30.28 -25.36
N ASP A 150 -14.94 -30.25 -26.55
CA ASP A 150 -15.67 -30.31 -27.82
C ASP A 150 -16.34 -31.70 -28.01
N SER A 151 -15.67 -32.77 -27.58
CA SER A 151 -16.23 -34.14 -27.53
C SER A 151 -17.43 -34.25 -26.58
N ASN A 152 -17.30 -33.76 -25.34
CA ASN A 152 -18.38 -33.79 -24.35
C ASN A 152 -19.60 -32.98 -24.80
N LYS A 153 -19.40 -31.87 -25.51
CA LYS A 153 -20.48 -31.07 -26.12
C LYS A 153 -21.18 -31.80 -27.28
N SER A 154 -20.44 -32.56 -28.09
CA SER A 154 -21.01 -33.42 -29.13
C SER A 154 -21.88 -34.55 -28.54
N GLU A 155 -21.40 -35.22 -27.49
CA GLU A 155 -22.18 -36.23 -26.76
C GLU A 155 -23.41 -35.64 -26.05
N LEU A 156 -23.28 -34.46 -25.45
CA LEU A 156 -24.42 -33.75 -24.84
C LEU A 156 -25.50 -33.41 -25.88
N ALA A 157 -25.13 -32.96 -27.08
CA ALA A 157 -26.08 -32.70 -28.16
C ALA A 157 -26.82 -33.99 -28.61
N LYS A 158 -26.13 -35.13 -28.66
CA LYS A 158 -26.76 -36.44 -28.91
C LYS A 158 -27.72 -36.84 -27.80
N ALA A 159 -27.35 -36.63 -26.53
CA ALA A 159 -28.20 -36.93 -25.38
C ALA A 159 -29.45 -36.04 -25.29
N ASP A 160 -29.33 -34.75 -25.63
CA ASP A 160 -30.46 -33.83 -25.71
C ASP A 160 -31.43 -34.22 -26.84
N GLN A 161 -30.90 -34.67 -28.00
CA GLN A 161 -31.72 -35.21 -29.08
C GLN A 161 -32.39 -36.55 -28.68
N ALA A 162 -31.68 -37.46 -28.05
CA ALA A 162 -32.22 -38.73 -27.56
C ALA A 162 -33.33 -38.51 -26.51
N THR A 163 -33.16 -37.51 -25.63
CA THR A 163 -34.18 -37.12 -24.65
C THR A 163 -35.47 -36.67 -25.35
N LYS A 164 -35.39 -35.81 -26.38
CA LYS A 164 -36.55 -35.37 -27.16
C LYS A 164 -37.24 -36.51 -27.89
N THR A 165 -36.48 -37.46 -28.45
CA THR A 165 -37.04 -38.65 -29.08
C THR A 165 -37.79 -39.52 -28.08
N ALA A 166 -37.18 -39.84 -26.92
CA ALA A 166 -37.83 -40.63 -25.87
C ALA A 166 -39.09 -39.93 -25.31
N GLU A 167 -39.08 -38.60 -25.19
CA GLU A 167 -40.23 -37.82 -24.71
C GLU A 167 -41.39 -37.86 -25.72
N ALA A 168 -41.11 -37.71 -27.01
CA ALA A 168 -42.10 -37.83 -28.08
C ALA A 168 -42.65 -39.27 -28.23
N GLU A 169 -41.81 -40.30 -28.07
CA GLU A 169 -42.24 -41.70 -28.08
C GLU A 169 -43.14 -42.02 -26.88
N ARG A 170 -42.78 -41.55 -25.68
CA ARG A 170 -43.60 -41.67 -24.46
C ARG A 170 -44.94 -40.98 -24.64
N ASP A 171 -44.97 -39.73 -25.12
CA ASP A 171 -46.22 -38.98 -25.33
C ASP A 171 -47.14 -39.65 -26.37
N ALA A 172 -46.57 -40.18 -27.45
CA ALA A 172 -47.33 -40.95 -28.45
C ALA A 172 -47.87 -42.29 -27.89
N GLN A 173 -47.16 -42.92 -26.96
CA GLN A 173 -47.63 -44.13 -26.26
C GLN A 173 -48.69 -43.81 -25.20
N ALA A 174 -48.59 -42.67 -24.51
CA ALA A 174 -49.59 -42.21 -23.54
C ALA A 174 -50.96 -41.98 -24.20
N ALA A 175 -50.97 -41.47 -25.44
CA ALA A 175 -52.19 -41.35 -26.24
C ALA A 175 -52.86 -42.72 -26.50
N LYS A 176 -52.09 -43.73 -26.92
CA LYS A 176 -52.60 -45.11 -27.12
C LYS A 176 -53.11 -45.76 -25.84
N THR A 177 -52.40 -45.52 -24.73
CA THR A 177 -52.82 -46.02 -23.41
C THR A 177 -54.18 -45.44 -23.01
N LYS A 178 -54.42 -44.14 -23.31
CA LYS A 178 -55.72 -43.49 -23.11
C LYS A 178 -56.80 -44.03 -24.06
N GLU A 179 -56.48 -44.32 -25.32
CA GLU A 179 -57.41 -44.95 -26.28
C GLU A 179 -57.81 -46.37 -25.83
N ALA A 180 -56.85 -47.18 -25.36
CA ALA A 180 -57.10 -48.51 -24.81
C ALA A 180 -57.92 -48.44 -23.50
N GLN A 181 -57.69 -47.42 -22.67
CA GLN A 181 -58.47 -47.18 -21.45
C GLN A 181 -59.93 -46.88 -21.77
N GLU A 182 -60.19 -46.00 -22.75
CA GLU A 182 -61.54 -45.67 -23.20
C GLU A 182 -62.25 -46.88 -23.84
N GLN A 183 -61.52 -47.74 -24.57
CA GLN A 183 -62.07 -49.01 -25.08
C GLN A 183 -62.42 -50.00 -23.96
N ALA A 184 -61.55 -50.21 -22.97
CA ALA A 184 -61.83 -51.10 -21.84
C ALA A 184 -63.11 -50.65 -21.10
N LYS A 185 -63.19 -49.35 -20.79
CA LYS A 185 -64.37 -48.70 -20.20
C LYS A 185 -65.63 -48.88 -21.03
N THR A 186 -65.53 -48.74 -22.36
CA THR A 186 -66.64 -49.00 -23.30
C THR A 186 -67.13 -50.44 -23.23
N GLN A 187 -66.24 -51.44 -23.09
CA GLN A 187 -66.66 -52.83 -22.92
C GLN A 187 -67.27 -53.09 -21.53
N GLU A 188 -66.75 -52.47 -20.48
CA GLU A 188 -67.31 -52.56 -19.12
C GLU A 188 -68.73 -51.98 -19.05
N GLY A 189 -69.00 -50.85 -19.73
CA GLY A 189 -70.36 -50.32 -19.90
C GLY A 189 -71.29 -51.29 -20.64
N ARG A 190 -70.80 -51.97 -21.69
CA ARG A 190 -71.55 -53.04 -22.38
C ARG A 190 -71.80 -54.24 -21.47
N LEU A 191 -70.87 -54.59 -20.58
CA LEU A 191 -71.01 -55.69 -19.61
C LEU A 191 -72.08 -55.36 -18.57
N ALA A 192 -72.07 -54.15 -18.02
CA ALA A 192 -73.11 -53.69 -17.10
C ALA A 192 -74.50 -53.73 -17.78
N LYS A 193 -74.60 -53.36 -19.06
CA LYS A 193 -75.84 -53.54 -19.83
C LYS A 193 -76.22 -55.01 -19.95
N ALA A 194 -75.33 -55.89 -20.42
CA ALA A 194 -75.65 -57.30 -20.63
C ALA A 194 -76.00 -58.06 -19.33
N GLN A 195 -75.40 -57.69 -18.20
CA GLN A 195 -75.78 -58.20 -16.88
C GLN A 195 -77.19 -57.74 -16.46
N ASN A 196 -77.56 -56.49 -16.78
CA ASN A 196 -78.91 -55.98 -16.55
C ASN A 196 -79.92 -56.63 -17.49
N ASP A 197 -79.59 -56.84 -18.78
CA ASP A 197 -80.45 -57.54 -19.75
C ASP A 197 -80.79 -58.96 -19.27
N VAL A 198 -79.83 -59.68 -18.69
CA VAL A 198 -80.06 -61.01 -18.07
C VAL A 198 -80.92 -60.90 -16.81
N LYS A 199 -80.65 -59.95 -15.90
CA LYS A 199 -81.48 -59.72 -14.70
C LYS A 199 -82.92 -59.35 -15.05
N GLU A 200 -83.12 -58.54 -16.09
CA GLU A 200 -84.45 -58.14 -16.56
C GLU A 200 -85.19 -59.33 -17.17
N ALA A 201 -84.54 -60.11 -18.03
CA ALA A 201 -85.14 -61.33 -18.58
C ALA A 201 -85.45 -62.40 -17.52
N GLN A 202 -84.68 -62.45 -16.41
CA GLN A 202 -85.03 -63.24 -15.23
C GLN A 202 -86.22 -62.65 -14.46
N ALA A 203 -86.27 -61.34 -14.26
CA ALA A 203 -87.37 -60.66 -13.56
C ALA A 203 -88.70 -60.75 -14.34
N ASN A 204 -88.66 -60.72 -15.67
CA ASN A 204 -89.84 -60.83 -16.53
C ASN A 204 -90.52 -62.23 -16.46
N LEU A 205 -89.85 -63.25 -15.91
CA LEU A 205 -90.44 -64.55 -15.57
C LEU A 205 -91.18 -64.56 -14.22
N SER A 206 -91.02 -63.53 -13.39
CA SER A 206 -91.82 -63.31 -12.17
C SER A 206 -92.84 -62.19 -12.42
N GLY A 207 -94.10 -62.56 -12.62
CA GLY A 207 -95.14 -61.68 -13.17
C GLY A 207 -95.69 -60.58 -12.25
N ASP A 208 -94.89 -59.56 -11.94
CA ASP A 208 -95.33 -58.35 -11.21
C ASP A 208 -94.50 -57.10 -11.61
N ALA A 209 -94.83 -56.47 -12.75
CA ALA A 209 -93.92 -55.57 -13.47
C ALA A 209 -94.45 -54.17 -13.87
N THR A 210 -95.69 -54.06 -14.36
CA THR A 210 -96.09 -52.94 -15.26
C THR A 210 -95.97 -51.54 -14.63
N ALA A 211 -96.63 -51.27 -13.50
CA ALA A 211 -96.63 -49.95 -12.86
C ALA A 211 -95.24 -49.51 -12.34
N LYS A 212 -94.33 -50.47 -12.15
CA LYS A 212 -92.94 -50.22 -11.73
C LYS A 212 -92.06 -49.86 -12.93
N ALA A 213 -92.31 -50.45 -14.10
CA ALA A 213 -91.62 -50.12 -15.34
C ALA A 213 -91.89 -48.67 -15.79
N GLU A 214 -93.13 -48.19 -15.76
CA GLU A 214 -93.48 -46.81 -16.12
C GLU A 214 -92.74 -45.76 -15.29
N LYS A 215 -92.67 -45.97 -13.97
CA LYS A 215 -91.93 -45.09 -13.05
C LYS A 215 -90.41 -45.10 -13.34
N ASN A 216 -89.86 -46.25 -13.71
CA ASN A 216 -88.45 -46.38 -14.08
C ASN A 216 -88.15 -45.67 -15.41
N VAL A 217 -89.05 -45.75 -16.42
CA VAL A 217 -88.92 -44.98 -17.67
C VAL A 217 -88.86 -43.48 -17.39
N LYS A 218 -89.77 -42.96 -16.56
CA LYS A 218 -89.81 -41.53 -16.22
C LYS A 218 -88.51 -41.08 -15.55
N ALA A 219 -88.02 -41.84 -14.57
CA ALA A 219 -86.78 -41.54 -13.85
C ALA A 219 -85.52 -41.61 -14.76
N ALA A 220 -85.51 -42.52 -15.74
CA ALA A 220 -84.43 -42.61 -16.72
C ALA A 220 -84.46 -41.44 -17.73
N GLN A 221 -85.65 -40.99 -18.16
CA GLN A 221 -85.79 -39.79 -19.00
C GLN A 221 -85.21 -38.54 -18.31
N ASP A 222 -85.50 -38.35 -17.03
CA ASP A 222 -85.02 -37.18 -16.27
C ASP A 222 -83.49 -37.21 -16.08
N LYS A 223 -82.89 -38.41 -15.93
CA LYS A 223 -81.43 -38.60 -15.93
C LYS A 223 -80.79 -38.26 -17.29
N VAL A 224 -81.36 -38.76 -18.39
CA VAL A 224 -80.87 -38.47 -19.75
C VAL A 224 -80.91 -36.97 -20.04
N ALA A 225 -81.98 -36.27 -19.66
CA ALA A 225 -82.10 -34.83 -19.83
C ALA A 225 -81.03 -34.04 -19.04
N ALA A 226 -80.75 -34.45 -17.80
CA ALA A 226 -79.70 -33.84 -16.98
C ALA A 226 -78.30 -34.05 -17.57
N ASP A 227 -78.01 -35.26 -18.05
CA ASP A 227 -76.70 -35.60 -18.62
C ASP A 227 -76.47 -34.96 -20.00
N GLN A 228 -77.52 -34.76 -20.79
CA GLN A 228 -77.44 -34.03 -22.06
C GLN A 228 -76.90 -32.61 -21.81
N SER A 229 -77.42 -31.92 -20.79
CA SER A 229 -76.96 -30.60 -20.38
C SER A 229 -75.56 -30.62 -19.75
N ALA A 230 -75.19 -31.71 -19.06
CA ALA A 230 -73.83 -31.91 -18.55
C ALA A 230 -72.80 -32.07 -19.69
N VAL A 231 -73.15 -32.77 -20.78
CA VAL A 231 -72.31 -32.90 -21.98
C VAL A 231 -72.12 -31.55 -22.67
N GLU A 232 -73.18 -30.77 -22.89
CA GLU A 232 -73.09 -29.41 -23.45
C GLU A 232 -72.18 -28.51 -22.59
N THR A 233 -72.35 -28.57 -21.27
CA THR A 233 -71.51 -27.86 -20.29
C THR A 233 -70.04 -28.29 -20.37
N ALA A 234 -69.76 -29.58 -20.60
CA ALA A 234 -68.40 -30.09 -20.76
C ALA A 234 -67.78 -29.71 -22.11
N GLN A 235 -68.56 -29.69 -23.20
CA GLN A 235 -68.10 -29.23 -24.51
C GLN A 235 -67.69 -27.75 -24.47
N ALA A 236 -68.48 -26.89 -23.81
CA ALA A 236 -68.13 -25.49 -23.59
C ALA A 236 -66.80 -25.35 -22.84
N LYS A 237 -66.59 -26.14 -21.77
CA LYS A 237 -65.33 -26.16 -21.01
C LYS A 237 -64.12 -26.59 -21.86
N VAL A 238 -64.28 -27.55 -22.77
CA VAL A 238 -63.21 -27.95 -23.70
C VAL A 238 -62.81 -26.80 -24.65
N ALA A 239 -63.78 -26.00 -25.11
CA ALA A 239 -63.48 -24.82 -25.94
C ALA A 239 -62.68 -23.76 -25.15
N THR A 240 -63.10 -23.43 -23.93
CA THR A 240 -62.35 -22.52 -23.04
C THR A 240 -60.94 -23.05 -22.74
N ALA A 241 -60.82 -24.34 -22.42
CA ALA A 241 -59.54 -24.95 -22.07
C ALA A 241 -58.53 -24.95 -23.24
N ARG A 242 -58.98 -25.17 -24.47
CA ARG A 242 -58.15 -25.01 -25.68
C ARG A 242 -57.60 -23.60 -25.82
N GLN A 243 -58.42 -22.59 -25.53
CA GLN A 243 -57.99 -21.19 -25.60
C GLN A 243 -57.00 -20.84 -24.47
N THR A 244 -57.18 -21.41 -23.27
CA THR A 244 -56.22 -21.30 -22.16
C THR A 244 -54.86 -21.96 -22.48
N ASP A 245 -54.85 -23.18 -23.02
CA ASP A 245 -53.60 -23.87 -23.39
C ASP A 245 -52.88 -23.18 -24.56
N SER A 246 -53.62 -22.62 -25.53
CA SER A 246 -53.07 -21.77 -26.59
C SER A 246 -52.42 -20.49 -26.03
N GLN A 247 -53.06 -19.81 -25.07
CA GLN A 247 -52.50 -18.64 -24.40
C GLN A 247 -51.22 -18.98 -23.59
N LYS A 248 -51.22 -20.11 -22.86
CA LYS A 248 -50.03 -20.63 -22.17
C LYS A 248 -48.87 -20.84 -23.14
N GLN A 249 -49.12 -21.50 -24.29
CA GLN A 249 -48.09 -21.74 -25.31
C GLN A 249 -47.56 -20.45 -25.93
N ALA A 250 -48.42 -19.45 -26.17
CA ALA A 250 -47.99 -18.14 -26.67
C ALA A 250 -47.05 -17.41 -25.68
N GLU A 251 -47.34 -17.45 -24.37
CA GLU A 251 -46.45 -16.88 -23.35
C GLU A 251 -45.13 -17.67 -23.20
N VAL A 252 -45.13 -19.00 -23.36
CA VAL A 252 -43.88 -19.79 -23.43
C VAL A 252 -43.02 -19.39 -24.62
N ALA A 253 -43.60 -19.30 -25.83
CA ALA A 253 -42.87 -18.91 -27.04
C ALA A 253 -42.32 -17.47 -26.96
N LYS A 254 -43.07 -16.57 -26.32
CA LYS A 254 -42.66 -15.19 -26.00
C LYS A 254 -41.51 -15.17 -24.98
N ALA A 255 -41.57 -16.00 -23.93
CA ALA A 255 -40.47 -16.14 -22.97
C ALA A 255 -39.20 -16.73 -23.60
N GLN A 256 -39.32 -17.71 -24.51
CA GLN A 256 -38.18 -18.25 -25.29
C GLN A 256 -37.54 -17.19 -26.19
N ASN A 257 -38.34 -16.33 -26.83
CA ASN A 257 -37.82 -15.20 -27.61
C ASN A 257 -37.09 -14.18 -26.71
N ASN A 258 -37.67 -13.82 -25.56
CA ASN A 258 -37.01 -12.93 -24.60
C ASN A 258 -35.68 -13.51 -24.10
N GLN A 259 -35.64 -14.81 -23.79
CA GLN A 259 -34.45 -15.53 -23.32
C GLN A 259 -33.36 -15.58 -24.40
N THR A 260 -33.74 -15.81 -25.66
CA THR A 260 -32.84 -15.76 -26.82
C THR A 260 -32.26 -14.37 -27.02
N GLN A 261 -33.09 -13.31 -26.98
CA GLN A 261 -32.63 -11.92 -27.11
C GLN A 261 -31.71 -11.51 -25.95
N ALA A 262 -32.04 -11.90 -24.71
CA ALA A 262 -31.21 -11.63 -23.54
C ALA A 262 -29.86 -12.35 -23.62
N LYS A 263 -29.83 -13.59 -24.13
CA LYS A 263 -28.59 -14.33 -24.39
C LYS A 263 -27.71 -13.62 -25.42
N THR A 264 -28.25 -13.29 -26.60
CA THR A 264 -27.51 -12.56 -27.63
C THR A 264 -26.97 -11.22 -27.13
N ALA A 265 -27.75 -10.49 -26.33
CA ALA A 265 -27.31 -9.24 -25.71
C ALA A 265 -26.21 -9.44 -24.65
N ARG A 266 -26.23 -10.55 -23.89
CA ARG A 266 -25.16 -10.92 -22.96
C ARG A 266 -23.89 -11.28 -23.71
N ASP A 267 -23.97 -12.17 -24.70
CA ASP A 267 -22.82 -12.64 -25.47
C ASP A 267 -22.13 -11.46 -26.20
N ALA A 268 -22.90 -10.55 -26.80
CA ALA A 268 -22.36 -9.32 -27.40
C ALA A 268 -21.69 -8.40 -26.37
N SER A 269 -22.26 -8.24 -25.17
CA SER A 269 -21.63 -7.45 -24.10
C SER A 269 -20.37 -8.09 -23.54
N GLN A 270 -20.26 -9.43 -23.58
CA GLN A 270 -19.09 -10.18 -23.18
C GLN A 270 -17.92 -9.96 -24.15
N LYS A 271 -18.19 -9.95 -25.46
CA LYS A 271 -17.17 -9.61 -26.47
C LYS A 271 -16.63 -8.19 -26.28
N ASN A 272 -17.51 -7.20 -26.08
CA ASN A 272 -17.08 -5.83 -25.80
C ASN A 272 -16.29 -5.73 -24.48
N LEU A 273 -16.64 -6.49 -23.44
CA LEU A 273 -15.85 -6.57 -22.20
C LEU A 273 -14.44 -7.14 -22.47
N GLN A 274 -14.30 -8.20 -23.27
CA GLN A 274 -13.00 -8.73 -23.68
C GLN A 274 -12.19 -7.69 -24.48
N GLU A 275 -12.82 -7.02 -25.44
CA GLU A 275 -12.19 -5.95 -26.23
C GLU A 275 -11.70 -4.77 -25.36
N LYS A 276 -12.46 -4.36 -24.33
CA LYS A 276 -12.02 -3.31 -23.39
C LYS A 276 -11.02 -3.80 -22.34
N THR A 277 -10.98 -5.11 -22.08
CA THR A 277 -10.01 -5.76 -21.20
C THR A 277 -8.63 -5.75 -21.86
N ALA A 278 -8.51 -6.30 -23.07
CA ALA A 278 -7.28 -6.27 -23.85
C ALA A 278 -6.79 -4.84 -24.16
N ALA A 279 -7.71 -3.88 -24.39
CA ALA A 279 -7.35 -2.48 -24.55
C ALA A 279 -6.70 -1.87 -23.30
N ALA A 280 -7.21 -2.21 -22.09
CA ALA A 280 -6.65 -1.75 -20.82
C ALA A 280 -5.30 -2.41 -20.52
N GLU A 281 -5.15 -3.71 -20.79
CA GLU A 281 -3.86 -4.40 -20.68
C GLU A 281 -2.81 -3.78 -21.60
N LYS A 282 -3.17 -3.46 -22.86
CA LYS A 282 -2.27 -2.75 -23.77
C LYS A 282 -1.89 -1.36 -23.25
N THR A 283 -2.84 -0.53 -22.81
CA THR A 283 -2.51 0.81 -22.30
C THR A 283 -1.72 0.79 -21.00
N GLN A 284 -1.85 -0.26 -20.19
CA GLN A 284 -0.99 -0.47 -19.02
C GLN A 284 0.45 -0.82 -19.44
N SER A 285 0.63 -1.65 -20.47
CA SER A 285 1.97 -1.90 -21.05
C SER A 285 2.58 -0.63 -21.66
N ASP A 286 1.78 0.13 -22.41
CA ASP A 286 2.21 1.42 -22.99
C ASP A 286 2.62 2.43 -21.90
N LEU A 287 1.90 2.47 -20.77
CA LEU A 287 2.22 3.28 -19.60
C LEU A 287 3.52 2.81 -18.91
N ASN A 288 3.69 1.51 -18.69
CA ASN A 288 4.90 0.95 -18.10
C ASN A 288 6.14 1.25 -18.96
N GLN A 289 6.01 1.12 -20.29
CA GLN A 289 7.07 1.48 -21.24
C GLN A 289 7.38 2.98 -21.22
N ALA A 290 6.37 3.85 -21.15
CA ALA A 290 6.56 5.30 -21.03
C ALA A 290 7.21 5.68 -19.69
N GLN A 291 6.90 4.99 -18.61
CA GLN A 291 7.53 5.18 -17.28
C GLN A 291 9.00 4.77 -17.29
N GLN A 292 9.33 3.62 -17.90
CA GLN A 292 10.73 3.20 -18.09
C GLN A 292 11.49 4.18 -19.01
N ALA A 293 10.85 4.70 -20.06
CA ALA A 293 11.45 5.70 -20.94
C ALA A 293 11.71 7.03 -20.21
N LEU A 294 10.79 7.46 -19.33
CA LEU A 294 10.95 8.64 -18.48
C LEU A 294 12.10 8.46 -17.47
N GLN A 295 12.14 7.33 -16.75
CA GLN A 295 13.24 6.99 -15.83
C GLN A 295 14.59 6.93 -16.57
N LYS A 296 14.62 6.37 -17.78
CA LYS A 296 15.83 6.29 -18.63
C LYS A 296 16.27 7.65 -19.18
N ALA A 297 15.34 8.58 -19.43
CA ALA A 297 15.66 9.95 -19.79
C ALA A 297 16.21 10.73 -18.57
N GLN A 298 15.60 10.55 -17.39
CA GLN A 298 16.02 11.14 -16.12
C GLN A 298 17.39 10.62 -15.65
N ALA A 299 17.70 9.34 -15.89
CA ALA A 299 19.01 8.74 -15.59
C ALA A 299 20.13 9.15 -16.57
N GLY A 300 19.78 9.78 -17.70
CA GLY A 300 20.72 10.24 -18.71
C GLY A 300 21.46 9.13 -19.46
N LYS A 301 22.33 9.52 -20.41
CA LYS A 301 23.33 8.61 -20.99
C LYS A 301 24.66 8.78 -20.27
N ILE A 302 25.21 7.67 -19.76
CA ILE A 302 26.60 7.58 -19.34
C ILE A 302 27.48 7.43 -20.59
N THR A 303 28.44 8.32 -20.77
CA THR A 303 29.47 8.25 -21.82
C THR A 303 30.85 8.52 -21.22
N THR A 304 31.72 7.51 -21.24
CA THR A 304 33.11 7.63 -20.78
C THR A 304 34.00 8.28 -21.85
N GLU A 305 33.87 9.59 -22.03
CA GLU A 305 34.80 10.36 -22.88
C GLU A 305 36.00 10.90 -22.07
N ALA A 306 37.13 11.08 -22.76
CA ALA A 306 38.36 11.55 -22.14
C ALA A 306 38.36 13.08 -21.99
N SER A 307 37.90 13.60 -20.83
CA SER A 307 37.96 15.02 -20.44
C SER A 307 37.56 15.98 -21.58
N SER A 308 36.25 16.21 -21.73
CA SER A 308 35.68 17.11 -22.74
C SER A 308 36.12 18.58 -22.59
N ASN A 309 36.79 18.91 -21.49
CA ASN A 309 37.27 20.25 -21.14
C ASN A 309 38.24 20.80 -22.19
N LYS A 310 37.73 21.70 -23.04
CA LYS A 310 38.50 22.43 -24.07
C LYS A 310 39.27 23.63 -23.52
N ASN A 311 39.02 24.04 -22.28
CA ASN A 311 39.65 25.21 -21.68
C ASN A 311 41.12 24.95 -21.32
N ARG A 312 41.97 25.92 -21.61
CA ARG A 312 43.41 25.86 -21.29
C ARG A 312 43.81 27.07 -20.46
N VAL A 313 44.73 26.86 -19.53
CA VAL A 313 45.33 27.93 -18.72
C VAL A 313 46.86 27.79 -18.68
N SER A 314 47.53 28.92 -18.79
CA SER A 314 48.97 29.00 -19.04
C SER A 314 49.63 30.20 -18.38
N MET A 315 50.88 30.04 -17.97
CA MET A 315 51.77 31.09 -17.47
C MET A 315 52.98 31.23 -18.39
N THR A 316 53.60 32.42 -18.46
CA THR A 316 54.90 32.56 -19.14
C THR A 316 56.03 32.04 -18.23
N PRO A 317 57.18 31.61 -18.78
CA PRO A 317 58.34 31.19 -17.97
C PRO A 317 58.83 32.27 -17.01
N GLU A 318 58.75 33.53 -17.41
CA GLU A 318 59.15 34.70 -16.62
C GLU A 318 58.20 34.91 -15.43
N TYR A 319 56.89 34.69 -15.65
CA TYR A 319 55.89 34.76 -14.57
C TYR A 319 56.08 33.62 -13.56
N ILE A 320 56.34 32.41 -14.03
CA ILE A 320 56.66 31.25 -13.19
C ILE A 320 57.92 31.51 -12.35
N ALA A 321 58.97 32.07 -12.96
CA ALA A 321 60.19 32.41 -12.25
C ALA A 321 59.96 33.50 -11.19
N ALA A 322 59.26 34.59 -11.55
CA ALA A 322 59.00 35.69 -10.65
C ALA A 322 58.08 35.30 -9.47
N LEU A 323 57.08 34.45 -9.68
CA LEU A 323 56.20 33.97 -8.61
C LEU A 323 56.90 32.98 -7.67
N ARG A 324 57.84 32.17 -8.18
CA ARG A 324 58.74 31.35 -7.35
C ARG A 324 59.73 32.19 -6.54
N GLU A 325 60.25 33.29 -7.10
CA GLU A 325 61.09 34.22 -6.34
C GLU A 325 60.31 34.88 -5.19
N LEU A 326 59.02 35.19 -5.38
CA LEU A 326 58.19 35.87 -4.37
C LEU A 326 58.00 35.06 -3.08
N ILE A 327 58.02 33.73 -3.15
CA ILE A 327 57.87 32.84 -1.98
C ILE A 327 59.20 32.49 -1.28
N ALA A 328 60.31 33.11 -1.69
CA ALA A 328 61.61 32.83 -1.08
C ALA A 328 61.64 33.28 0.41
N PRO A 329 62.24 32.50 1.33
CA PRO A 329 62.36 32.90 2.72
C PRO A 329 63.31 34.09 2.87
N ASN A 330 63.03 34.97 3.84
CA ASN A 330 63.87 36.10 4.23
C ASN A 330 64.11 37.17 3.15
N LEU A 331 63.14 37.39 2.24
CA LEU A 331 63.13 38.57 1.37
C LEU A 331 63.07 39.86 2.19
N SER A 332 63.81 40.89 1.74
CA SER A 332 63.61 42.26 2.22
C SER A 332 62.42 42.91 1.52
N GLU A 333 61.75 43.86 2.20
CA GLU A 333 60.63 44.63 1.64
C GLU A 333 60.95 45.21 0.25
N GLN A 334 62.15 45.79 0.10
CA GLN A 334 62.64 46.29 -1.19
C GLN A 334 62.65 45.21 -2.28
N LYS A 335 63.07 43.98 -1.97
CA LYS A 335 63.12 42.89 -2.95
C LYS A 335 61.74 42.31 -3.24
N THR A 336 60.87 42.22 -2.24
CA THR A 336 59.45 41.88 -2.42
C THR A 336 58.79 42.86 -3.39
N ASN A 337 58.96 44.16 -3.16
CA ASN A 337 58.43 45.22 -4.03
C ASN A 337 59.02 45.16 -5.45
N GLU A 338 60.31 44.84 -5.62
CA GLU A 338 60.93 44.61 -6.93
C GLU A 338 60.28 43.43 -7.69
N ILE A 339 60.08 42.30 -7.01
CA ILE A 339 59.47 41.09 -7.58
C ILE A 339 58.00 41.35 -7.95
N GLN A 340 57.24 42.01 -7.09
CA GLN A 340 55.84 42.39 -7.33
C GLN A 340 55.70 43.35 -8.52
N ASN A 341 56.55 44.37 -8.63
CA ASN A 341 56.54 45.28 -9.80
C ASN A 341 56.83 44.52 -11.11
N ARG A 342 57.75 43.54 -11.10
CA ARG A 342 58.01 42.67 -12.26
C ARG A 342 56.81 41.78 -12.59
N LEU A 343 56.14 41.22 -11.59
CA LEU A 343 54.91 40.43 -11.79
C LEU A 343 53.77 41.28 -12.37
N ALA A 344 53.57 42.49 -11.88
CA ALA A 344 52.58 43.44 -12.42
C ALA A 344 52.87 43.80 -13.89
N ALA A 345 54.14 44.03 -14.24
CA ALA A 345 54.55 44.29 -15.62
C ALA A 345 54.33 43.10 -16.57
N LEU A 346 54.47 41.86 -16.07
CA LEU A 346 54.19 40.63 -16.82
C LEU A 346 52.69 40.27 -16.86
N ASN A 347 51.86 40.89 -16.01
CA ASN A 347 50.50 40.45 -15.77
C ASN A 347 49.62 40.50 -17.03
N ALA A 348 49.66 41.61 -17.77
CA ALA A 348 48.81 41.81 -18.94
C ALA A 348 49.12 40.83 -20.09
N SER A 349 50.40 40.51 -20.31
CA SER A 349 50.82 39.55 -21.33
C SER A 349 50.52 38.10 -20.91
N ALA A 350 50.71 37.75 -19.64
CA ALA A 350 50.34 36.43 -19.13
C ALA A 350 48.82 36.19 -19.17
N LYS A 351 48.02 37.18 -18.75
CA LYS A 351 46.54 37.12 -18.78
C LYS A 351 46.00 36.95 -20.20
N ALA A 352 46.57 37.64 -21.19
CA ALA A 352 46.07 37.66 -22.58
C ALA A 352 46.14 36.29 -23.31
N LEU A 353 46.96 35.35 -22.81
CA LEU A 353 47.04 33.96 -23.28
C LEU A 353 45.80 33.13 -22.93
N ASN A 354 45.08 33.52 -21.88
CA ASN A 354 44.04 32.72 -21.24
C ASN A 354 42.65 33.27 -21.65
N ARG A 355 41.84 32.42 -22.30
CA ARG A 355 40.54 32.77 -22.86
C ARG A 355 39.57 31.61 -22.70
N TYR A 356 38.37 31.90 -22.20
CA TYR A 356 37.31 30.90 -22.06
C TYR A 356 36.84 30.38 -23.42
N VAL A 357 36.81 29.07 -23.57
CA VAL A 357 36.20 28.31 -24.65
C VAL A 357 34.92 27.69 -24.10
N ALA A 358 33.77 28.30 -24.42
CA ALA A 358 32.47 27.78 -24.01
C ALA A 358 32.20 26.42 -24.67
N ASP A 359 31.79 25.41 -23.89
CA ASP A 359 31.37 24.15 -24.47
C ASP A 359 29.89 24.23 -24.91
N PRO A 360 29.56 24.02 -26.20
CA PRO A 360 28.16 23.99 -26.64
C PRO A 360 27.36 22.81 -26.04
N THR A 361 28.02 21.88 -25.33
CA THR A 361 27.38 20.74 -24.66
C THR A 361 26.98 20.99 -23.21
N ASP A 362 27.44 22.09 -22.59
CA ASP A 362 27.12 22.45 -21.21
C ASP A 362 25.62 22.77 -21.03
N SER A 363 25.07 22.43 -19.86
CA SER A 363 23.66 22.71 -19.57
C SER A 363 23.38 24.21 -19.47
N LYS A 364 22.32 24.64 -20.17
CA LYS A 364 21.76 25.99 -20.13
C LYS A 364 20.52 26.09 -19.24
N ALA A 365 20.15 25.01 -18.54
CA ALA A 365 19.12 25.07 -17.51
C ALA A 365 19.59 25.98 -16.37
N LEU A 366 18.70 26.83 -15.88
CA LEU A 366 18.98 27.70 -14.73
C LEU A 366 18.86 26.90 -13.44
N ILE A 367 19.88 27.02 -12.59
CA ILE A 367 20.01 26.42 -11.28
C ILE A 367 20.01 27.56 -10.26
N ASP A 368 19.34 27.38 -9.12
CA ASP A 368 19.42 28.30 -7.99
C ASP A 368 20.86 28.33 -7.45
N THR A 369 21.45 29.52 -7.46
CA THR A 369 22.85 29.73 -7.05
C THR A 369 23.10 29.36 -5.58
N ASN A 370 22.07 29.39 -4.74
CA ASN A 370 22.16 29.04 -3.32
C ASN A 370 21.73 27.59 -3.03
N ASN A 371 21.45 26.79 -4.07
CA ASN A 371 20.98 25.40 -3.97
C ASN A 371 21.45 24.58 -5.18
N ILE A 372 22.77 24.51 -5.39
CA ILE A 372 23.38 23.82 -6.53
C ILE A 372 23.36 22.30 -6.29
N PRO A 373 22.78 21.48 -7.20
CA PRO A 373 22.74 20.03 -7.03
C PRO A 373 24.13 19.39 -6.89
N GLN A 374 24.25 18.37 -6.04
CA GLN A 374 25.54 17.77 -5.67
C GLN A 374 26.33 17.23 -6.88
N ASN A 375 25.65 16.69 -7.90
CA ASN A 375 26.30 16.24 -9.14
C ASN A 375 26.88 17.42 -9.95
N VAL A 376 26.26 18.60 -9.89
CA VAL A 376 26.74 19.82 -10.53
C VAL A 376 27.92 20.40 -9.74
N ARG A 377 27.84 20.45 -8.40
CA ARG A 377 29.00 20.83 -7.56
C ARG A 377 30.23 19.97 -7.82
N GLN A 378 30.04 18.66 -7.97
CA GLN A 378 31.11 17.74 -8.35
C GLN A 378 31.65 18.06 -9.76
N GLU A 379 30.79 18.31 -10.75
CA GLU A 379 31.21 18.69 -12.11
C GLU A 379 32.00 20.01 -12.13
N LEU A 380 31.54 21.02 -11.39
CA LEU A 380 32.19 22.33 -11.23
C LEU A 380 33.54 22.22 -10.52
N SER A 381 33.60 21.46 -9.42
CA SER A 381 34.84 21.18 -8.68
C SER A 381 35.85 20.41 -9.54
N GLN A 382 35.39 19.43 -10.33
CA GLN A 382 36.27 18.67 -11.24
C GLN A 382 36.77 19.57 -12.39
N PHE A 383 35.92 20.40 -12.97
CA PHE A 383 36.32 21.38 -13.99
C PHE A 383 37.37 22.37 -13.46
N ALA A 384 37.18 22.92 -12.26
CA ALA A 384 38.17 23.74 -11.58
C ALA A 384 39.48 22.99 -11.32
N SER A 385 39.40 21.74 -10.85
CA SER A 385 40.56 20.88 -10.59
C SER A 385 41.38 20.63 -11.87
N GLU A 386 40.74 20.43 -13.02
CA GLU A 386 41.42 20.27 -14.31
C GLU A 386 42.12 21.55 -14.81
N LEU A 387 41.57 22.73 -14.54
CA LEU A 387 42.24 24.00 -14.85
C LEU A 387 43.44 24.22 -13.93
N ILE A 388 43.24 24.08 -12.63
CA ILE A 388 44.28 24.37 -11.63
C ILE A 388 45.44 23.37 -11.76
N ASN A 389 45.17 22.10 -12.09
CA ASN A 389 46.24 21.13 -12.37
C ASN A 389 47.08 21.44 -13.62
N GLN A 390 46.54 22.15 -14.62
CA GLN A 390 47.37 22.63 -15.74
C GLN A 390 48.39 23.68 -15.25
N LEU A 391 47.99 24.58 -14.35
CA LEU A 391 48.87 25.58 -13.75
C LEU A 391 49.90 24.94 -12.80
N ARG A 392 49.47 24.01 -11.94
CA ARG A 392 50.36 23.30 -11.01
C ARG A 392 51.36 22.39 -11.72
N ALA A 393 50.99 21.77 -12.85
CA ALA A 393 51.92 21.06 -13.71
C ALA A 393 53.00 21.98 -14.32
N GLN A 394 52.65 23.20 -14.75
CA GLN A 394 53.61 24.21 -15.20
C GLN A 394 54.50 24.72 -14.05
N MET A 395 53.95 24.83 -12.83
CA MET A 395 54.68 25.26 -11.64
C MET A 395 55.55 24.14 -11.01
N GLY A 396 55.28 22.87 -11.29
CA GLY A 396 55.97 21.71 -10.70
C GLY A 396 55.55 21.39 -9.26
N THR A 397 54.31 21.76 -8.89
CA THR A 397 53.72 21.63 -7.56
C THR A 397 52.73 20.47 -7.44
N GLY A 398 52.28 20.16 -6.23
CA GLY A 398 51.36 19.05 -5.94
C GLY A 398 49.94 19.30 -6.46
N GLU A 399 49.31 18.28 -7.03
CA GLU A 399 47.99 18.38 -7.66
C GLU A 399 46.87 18.80 -6.70
N VAL A 400 45.82 19.43 -7.24
CA VAL A 400 44.49 19.43 -6.62
C VAL A 400 43.72 18.18 -7.02
N VAL A 401 42.92 17.65 -6.11
CA VAL A 401 41.92 16.60 -6.38
C VAL A 401 40.60 16.95 -5.70
N VAL A 402 39.49 16.41 -6.22
CA VAL A 402 38.16 16.58 -5.62
C VAL A 402 37.83 15.36 -4.75
N THR A 403 37.33 15.58 -3.53
CA THR A 403 36.85 14.55 -2.61
C THR A 403 35.41 14.88 -2.18
N PRO A 404 34.67 13.93 -1.55
CA PRO A 404 33.34 14.23 -1.02
C PRO A 404 33.39 15.35 0.04
N SER A 405 34.38 15.32 0.94
CA SER A 405 34.53 16.34 2.00
C SER A 405 35.03 17.67 1.48
N SER A 406 35.79 17.75 0.38
CA SER A 406 36.16 19.05 -0.19
C SER A 406 34.95 19.75 -0.81
N ILE A 407 34.03 19.00 -1.44
CA ILE A 407 32.76 19.55 -1.95
C ILE A 407 31.86 20.01 -0.79
N ASP A 408 31.68 19.19 0.25
CA ASP A 408 30.90 19.56 1.45
C ASP A 408 31.49 20.78 2.18
N PHE A 409 32.82 20.90 2.24
CA PHE A 409 33.49 22.07 2.80
C PHE A 409 33.15 23.35 2.02
N ALA A 410 33.14 23.29 0.67
CA ALA A 410 32.79 24.43 -0.17
C ALA A 410 31.32 24.85 -0.02
N ASP A 411 30.39 23.89 -0.01
CA ASP A 411 28.96 24.11 0.25
C ASP A 411 28.74 24.77 1.62
N LYS A 412 29.35 24.22 2.67
CA LYS A 412 29.23 24.77 4.02
C LYS A 412 29.79 26.18 4.11
N VAL A 413 30.94 26.47 3.50
CA VAL A 413 31.48 27.83 3.46
C VAL A 413 30.50 28.77 2.73
N ALA A 414 30.06 28.43 1.52
CA ALA A 414 29.06 29.19 0.77
C ALA A 414 27.71 29.36 1.52
N THR A 415 27.39 28.42 2.41
CA THR A 415 26.21 28.44 3.29
C THR A 415 26.40 29.31 4.53
N GLU A 416 27.58 29.30 5.15
CA GLU A 416 27.92 30.15 6.28
C GLU A 416 28.02 31.64 5.87
N TYR A 417 28.60 31.95 4.70
CA TYR A 417 28.62 33.30 4.11
C TYR A 417 27.20 33.91 3.99
N ARG A 418 26.19 33.08 3.67
CA ARG A 418 24.78 33.50 3.59
C ARG A 418 24.17 33.70 4.97
N LYS A 419 24.48 32.84 5.95
CA LYS A 419 24.03 33.00 7.35
C LYS A 419 24.55 34.30 7.97
N ASP A 420 25.79 34.68 7.68
CA ASP A 420 26.39 35.93 8.18
C ASP A 420 26.01 37.16 7.32
N ASN A 421 25.13 36.98 6.33
CA ASN A 421 24.57 38.03 5.45
C ASN A 421 25.68 38.82 4.71
N TRP A 422 26.70 38.11 4.21
CA TRP A 422 27.85 38.73 3.57
C TRP A 422 27.45 39.59 2.36
N ASN A 423 28.09 40.75 2.22
CA ASN A 423 27.70 41.80 1.28
C ASN A 423 28.91 42.63 0.88
N TRP A 424 28.74 43.57 -0.06
CA TRP A 424 29.85 44.37 -0.58
C TRP A 424 30.59 45.16 0.51
N ASP A 425 29.91 45.75 1.49
CA ASP A 425 30.53 46.56 2.54
C ASP A 425 31.38 45.71 3.51
N LEU A 426 30.95 44.48 3.80
CA LEU A 426 31.72 43.50 4.58
C LEU A 426 32.94 43.00 3.80
N MET A 427 32.78 42.74 2.50
CA MET A 427 33.85 42.34 1.59
C MET A 427 34.91 43.45 1.43
N GLU A 428 34.51 44.70 1.24
CA GLU A 428 35.45 45.82 1.10
C GLU A 428 36.28 46.05 2.37
N LYS A 429 35.73 45.68 3.54
CA LYS A 429 36.39 45.83 4.85
C LYS A 429 37.23 44.63 5.30
N TYR A 430 36.82 43.40 5.01
CA TYR A 430 37.44 42.16 5.53
C TYR A 430 37.85 41.16 4.45
N HIS A 431 37.40 41.35 3.21
CA HIS A 431 37.61 40.50 2.03
C HIS A 431 36.95 39.11 2.12
N HIS A 432 37.39 38.27 3.07
CA HIS A 432 36.79 36.97 3.35
C HIS A 432 35.96 36.99 4.64
N ASP A 433 34.92 36.16 4.69
CA ASP A 433 34.33 35.75 5.96
C ASP A 433 35.21 34.66 6.61
N ALA A 434 36.30 35.11 7.22
CA ALA A 434 37.19 34.23 7.97
C ALA A 434 36.48 33.53 9.14
N LYS A 435 35.37 34.08 9.66
CA LYS A 435 34.59 33.43 10.73
C LYS A 435 33.82 32.25 10.18
N ALA A 436 33.07 32.41 9.09
CA ALA A 436 32.43 31.34 8.36
C ALA A 436 33.42 30.21 8.03
N ILE A 437 34.54 30.56 7.39
CA ILE A 437 35.56 29.59 6.97
C ILE A 437 36.16 28.85 8.17
N ASN A 438 36.47 29.54 9.26
CA ASN A 438 36.98 28.92 10.48
C ASN A 438 35.91 28.09 11.23
N ARG A 439 34.60 28.42 11.14
CA ARG A 439 33.53 27.56 11.68
C ARG A 439 33.52 26.21 10.97
N VAL A 440 33.52 26.20 9.63
CA VAL A 440 33.58 24.95 8.83
C VAL A 440 34.88 24.18 9.06
N ALA A 441 36.02 24.87 9.20
CA ALA A 441 37.29 24.23 9.56
C ALA A 441 37.22 23.49 10.92
N ARG A 442 36.52 24.05 11.92
CA ARG A 442 36.32 23.43 13.25
C ARG A 442 35.39 22.20 13.21
N GLU A 443 34.47 22.10 12.25
CA GLU A 443 33.70 20.85 12.01
C GLU A 443 34.62 19.70 11.61
N TYR A 444 35.58 19.99 10.73
CA TYR A 444 36.56 19.03 10.21
C TYR A 444 37.80 18.85 11.10
N GLY A 445 37.87 19.55 12.24
CA GLY A 445 39.01 19.54 13.15
C GLY A 445 40.29 20.11 12.54
N LEU A 446 40.16 20.92 11.49
CA LEU A 446 41.25 21.59 10.78
C LEU A 446 41.70 22.83 11.57
N MET A 447 42.97 23.23 11.39
CA MET A 447 43.58 24.34 12.13
C MET A 447 43.02 25.69 11.67
N THR A 448 42.52 26.51 12.59
CA THR A 448 42.03 27.86 12.27
C THR A 448 43.10 28.93 12.48
N THR A 449 42.92 30.10 11.88
CA THR A 449 43.65 31.31 12.26
C THR A 449 43.35 31.72 13.71
N SER A 450 44.19 32.57 14.30
CA SER A 450 43.93 33.13 15.64
C SER A 450 42.75 34.10 15.62
N ALA A 451 42.11 34.37 16.76
CA ALA A 451 40.99 35.31 16.83
C ALA A 451 41.36 36.73 16.34
N GLU A 452 42.61 37.16 16.56
CA GLU A 452 43.12 38.45 16.04
C GLU A 452 43.23 38.44 14.50
N GLN A 453 43.67 37.32 13.91
CA GLN A 453 43.73 37.14 12.46
C GLN A 453 42.33 37.00 11.84
N GLU A 454 41.45 36.22 12.45
CA GLU A 454 40.05 36.02 12.05
C GLU A 454 39.28 37.37 12.05
N SER A 455 39.50 38.23 13.05
CA SER A 455 38.91 39.59 13.10
C SER A 455 39.39 40.55 11.99
N LYS A 456 40.45 40.18 11.26
CA LYS A 456 41.02 40.91 10.11
C LYS A 456 40.73 40.21 8.77
N GLY A 457 39.85 39.21 8.75
CA GLY A 457 39.51 38.46 7.53
C GLY A 457 40.56 37.43 7.08
N LEU A 458 41.56 37.12 7.93
CA LEU A 458 42.62 36.19 7.58
C LEU A 458 42.21 34.74 7.87
N GLN A 459 42.44 33.86 6.90
CA GLN A 459 41.98 32.46 6.84
C GLN A 459 42.98 31.59 6.05
N TYR A 460 42.82 30.25 6.05
CA TYR A 460 43.81 29.30 5.49
C TYR A 460 43.32 28.42 4.32
N TYR A 461 42.08 28.57 3.85
CA TYR A 461 41.39 27.55 3.03
C TYR A 461 40.83 28.08 1.72
N GLU A 462 40.35 29.32 1.66
CA GLU A 462 39.56 29.81 0.53
C GLU A 462 40.37 30.71 -0.41
N ASN A 463 40.13 30.57 -1.72
CA ASN A 463 40.32 31.62 -2.72
C ASN A 463 38.92 32.05 -3.16
N ALA A 464 38.57 33.34 -3.10
CA ALA A 464 37.21 33.81 -3.37
C ALA A 464 37.19 34.87 -4.48
N TYR A 465 36.38 34.66 -5.52
CA TYR A 465 36.14 35.68 -6.54
C TYR A 465 34.70 36.19 -6.46
N ILE A 466 34.53 37.50 -6.61
CA ILE A 466 33.34 38.22 -6.16
C ILE A 466 32.87 39.16 -7.26
N TRP A 467 31.59 39.05 -7.63
CA TRP A 467 30.92 39.94 -8.56
C TRP A 467 29.87 40.77 -7.82
N ARG A 468 29.84 42.08 -8.06
CA ARG A 468 28.82 42.98 -7.48
C ARG A 468 27.50 42.93 -8.26
N GLU A 469 26.88 41.77 -8.25
CA GLU A 469 25.61 41.49 -8.93
C GLU A 469 24.81 40.42 -8.19
N LYS A 470 23.51 40.34 -8.48
CA LYS A 470 22.59 39.35 -7.90
C LYS A 470 22.28 38.24 -8.91
N ALA A 471 23.26 37.40 -9.22
CA ALA A 471 23.06 36.24 -10.09
C ALA A 471 22.38 35.09 -9.30
N GLY A 472 21.14 35.29 -8.87
CA GLY A 472 20.39 34.34 -8.03
C GLY A 472 20.03 33.03 -8.72
N GLN A 473 20.11 32.97 -10.04
CA GLN A 473 20.15 31.73 -10.80
C GLN A 473 21.22 31.81 -11.88
N MET A 474 21.93 30.72 -12.11
CA MET A 474 22.96 30.60 -13.15
C MET A 474 22.85 29.26 -13.88
N SER A 475 23.39 29.18 -15.09
CA SER A 475 23.49 27.90 -15.81
C SER A 475 24.86 27.23 -15.60
N VAL A 476 24.97 25.91 -15.81
CA VAL A 476 26.27 25.21 -15.71
C VAL A 476 27.31 25.80 -16.66
N ALA A 477 26.89 26.19 -17.87
CA ALA A 477 27.74 26.89 -18.84
C ALA A 477 28.28 28.25 -18.34
N GLU A 478 27.50 28.94 -17.50
CA GLU A 478 27.87 30.20 -16.86
C GLU A 478 28.73 29.98 -15.62
N MET A 479 28.37 29.03 -14.76
CA MET A 479 29.16 28.65 -13.58
C MET A 479 30.58 28.19 -13.98
N LYS A 480 30.71 27.36 -15.04
CA LYS A 480 32.02 26.99 -15.60
C LYS A 480 32.79 28.19 -16.17
N ARG A 481 32.11 29.12 -16.85
CA ARG A 481 32.74 30.36 -17.30
C ARG A 481 33.27 31.17 -16.13
N ARG A 482 32.43 31.40 -15.12
CA ARG A 482 32.78 32.14 -13.89
C ARG A 482 33.96 31.48 -13.18
N ILE A 483 34.02 30.15 -13.12
CA ILE A 483 35.16 29.40 -12.58
C ILE A 483 36.44 29.64 -13.40
N TYR A 484 36.36 29.58 -14.74
CA TYR A 484 37.52 29.85 -15.59
C TYR A 484 38.01 31.29 -15.40
N ASP A 485 37.10 32.26 -15.48
CA ASP A 485 37.40 33.68 -15.32
C ASP A 485 38.00 33.93 -13.91
N SER A 486 37.48 33.30 -12.85
CA SER A 486 38.06 33.35 -11.48
C SER A 486 39.48 32.79 -11.41
N VAL A 487 39.75 31.61 -12.00
CA VAL A 487 41.10 31.01 -12.02
C VAL A 487 42.10 31.90 -12.77
N VAL A 488 41.66 32.61 -13.81
CA VAL A 488 42.47 33.60 -14.52
C VAL A 488 42.70 34.85 -13.67
N GLU A 489 41.71 35.36 -12.95
CA GLU A 489 41.87 36.53 -12.07
C GLU A 489 42.73 36.24 -10.82
N PHE A 490 42.56 35.07 -10.18
CA PHE A 490 43.42 34.63 -9.07
C PHE A 490 44.90 34.55 -9.48
N MET A 491 45.18 34.16 -10.72
CA MET A 491 46.54 34.07 -11.22
C MET A 491 47.07 35.40 -11.77
N PHE A 492 46.20 36.28 -12.30
CA PHE A 492 46.58 37.42 -13.12
C PHE A 492 45.74 38.72 -12.90
N ASN A 493 45.36 39.03 -11.66
CA ASN A 493 44.70 40.32 -11.36
C ASN A 493 45.67 41.52 -11.48
N GLY A 494 46.97 41.32 -11.19
CA GLY A 494 48.03 42.30 -11.38
C GLY A 494 48.25 43.29 -10.24
N TYR A 495 47.57 43.11 -9.10
CA TYR A 495 47.75 43.94 -7.90
C TYR A 495 48.09 43.13 -6.64
N GLU A 496 47.79 41.83 -6.59
CA GLU A 496 48.21 40.92 -5.51
C GLU A 496 48.57 39.52 -6.05
N TRP A 497 49.21 38.70 -5.21
CA TRP A 497 49.74 37.38 -5.58
C TRP A 497 49.59 36.30 -4.52
N LEU A 498 48.79 36.53 -3.47
CA LEU A 498 48.43 35.51 -2.48
C LEU A 498 47.54 34.44 -3.11
N HIS A 499 46.53 34.84 -3.88
CA HIS A 499 45.72 33.90 -4.67
C HIS A 499 46.58 33.16 -5.69
N ALA A 500 47.44 33.86 -6.44
CA ALA A 500 48.35 33.24 -7.41
C ALA A 500 49.28 32.20 -6.75
N THR A 501 49.76 32.48 -5.54
CA THR A 501 50.59 31.55 -4.74
C THR A 501 49.81 30.33 -4.25
N SER A 502 48.52 30.48 -3.93
CA SER A 502 47.63 29.40 -3.48
C SER A 502 47.16 28.51 -4.63
N ILE A 503 46.64 29.11 -5.71
CA ILE A 503 46.20 28.39 -6.92
C ILE A 503 47.38 27.63 -7.55
N SER A 504 48.54 28.26 -7.70
CA SER A 504 49.75 27.57 -8.21
C SER A 504 50.35 26.55 -7.25
N GLY A 505 49.85 26.42 -6.01
CA GLY A 505 50.31 25.46 -5.01
C GLY A 505 51.69 25.76 -4.43
N LEU A 506 52.24 26.96 -4.65
CA LEU A 506 53.53 27.36 -4.10
C LEU A 506 53.51 27.45 -2.57
N ASN A 507 52.36 27.75 -1.97
CA ASN A 507 52.13 27.69 -0.52
C ASN A 507 52.26 26.27 0.09
N THR A 508 52.08 25.22 -0.71
CA THR A 508 51.99 23.82 -0.27
C THR A 508 53.01 22.90 -0.95
N GLY A 509 53.81 23.45 -1.88
CA GLY A 509 54.93 22.78 -2.53
C GLY A 509 54.50 21.56 -3.33
N ARG A 510 54.82 20.36 -2.82
CA ARG A 510 54.46 19.07 -3.46
C ARG A 510 53.27 18.36 -2.81
N GLN A 511 52.66 18.94 -1.77
CA GLN A 511 51.49 18.34 -1.13
C GLN A 511 50.28 18.38 -2.06
N LYS A 512 49.48 17.32 -2.05
CA LYS A 512 48.15 17.34 -2.66
C LYS A 512 47.26 18.29 -1.89
N ASN A 513 46.30 18.88 -2.59
CA ASN A 513 45.26 19.71 -2.02
C ASN A 513 43.87 19.15 -2.41
N TYR A 514 42.94 19.12 -1.47
CA TYR A 514 41.57 18.68 -1.68
C TYR A 514 40.72 19.92 -1.99
N LEU A 515 40.29 20.04 -3.25
CA LEU A 515 39.58 21.19 -3.81
C LEU A 515 38.07 20.94 -3.83
N GLY A 516 37.30 21.90 -3.31
CA GLY A 516 35.88 22.05 -3.60
C GLY A 516 35.62 23.42 -4.21
N VAL A 517 34.60 23.50 -5.07
CA VAL A 517 34.08 24.75 -5.60
C VAL A 517 32.56 24.77 -5.51
N ASP A 518 32.02 25.80 -4.88
CA ASP A 518 30.59 26.12 -4.87
C ASP A 518 30.38 27.64 -5.01
N PHE A 519 29.12 28.07 -5.17
CA PHE A 519 28.76 29.48 -5.28
C PHE A 519 27.83 29.93 -4.14
N SER A 520 27.80 31.23 -3.88
CA SER A 520 26.73 31.88 -3.12
C SER A 520 26.27 33.16 -3.80
N MET A 521 25.04 33.59 -3.50
CA MET A 521 24.48 34.89 -3.84
C MET A 521 23.78 35.42 -2.60
N GLU A 522 24.23 36.56 -2.10
CA GLU A 522 23.69 37.19 -0.89
C GLU A 522 23.73 38.71 -1.01
N SER A 523 22.75 39.40 -0.42
CA SER A 523 22.58 40.84 -0.49
C SER A 523 22.78 41.43 -1.90
N ASP A 524 23.93 42.07 -2.19
CA ASP A 524 24.28 42.71 -3.47
C ASP A 524 25.46 42.04 -4.22
N ILE A 525 25.87 40.84 -3.81
CA ILE A 525 27.02 40.11 -4.34
C ILE A 525 26.69 38.68 -4.78
N THR A 526 27.51 38.17 -5.70
CA THR A 526 27.62 36.75 -6.05
C THR A 526 29.09 36.35 -5.88
N MET A 527 29.36 35.18 -5.30
CA MET A 527 30.70 34.70 -4.98
C MET A 527 30.95 33.29 -5.53
N ALA A 528 32.18 33.02 -5.96
CA ALA A 528 32.70 31.67 -6.22
C ALA A 528 33.74 31.31 -5.17
N HIS A 529 33.47 30.26 -4.39
CA HIS A 529 34.28 29.82 -3.26
C HIS A 529 35.16 28.64 -3.68
N PHE A 530 36.47 28.84 -3.76
CA PHE A 530 37.43 27.77 -4.09
C PHE A 530 38.18 27.35 -2.82
N THR A 531 37.66 26.35 -2.11
CA THR A 531 38.22 25.89 -0.85
C THR A 531 39.23 24.76 -1.08
N MET A 532 40.46 24.93 -0.59
CA MET A 532 41.57 23.98 -0.69
C MET A 532 42.06 23.59 0.71
N VAL A 533 42.08 22.29 1.00
CA VAL A 533 42.68 21.73 2.23
C VAL A 533 43.90 20.88 1.86
N SER A 534 45.07 21.11 2.45
CA SER A 534 46.29 20.35 2.13
C SER A 534 46.34 18.96 2.79
N GLU A 535 47.16 18.06 2.22
CA GLU A 535 47.48 16.76 2.81
C GLU A 535 47.95 16.86 4.27
N ASP A 536 48.86 17.80 4.60
CA ASP A 536 49.29 17.98 6.00
C ASP A 536 48.16 18.56 6.89
N GLN A 537 47.31 19.47 6.38
CA GLN A 537 46.17 19.99 7.15
C GLN A 537 45.19 18.87 7.54
N VAL A 538 44.87 17.94 6.62
CA VAL A 538 44.04 16.75 6.94
C VAL A 538 44.78 15.78 7.87
N LYS A 539 46.05 15.50 7.59
CA LYS A 539 46.90 14.60 8.40
C LYS A 539 47.00 15.06 9.86
N TYR A 540 47.10 16.36 10.12
CA TYR A 540 47.15 16.93 11.47
C TYR A 540 45.78 17.34 12.04
N ALA A 541 44.67 17.20 11.29
CA ALA A 541 43.32 17.50 11.77
C ALA A 541 42.97 16.69 13.03
N SER A 542 42.31 17.29 14.01
CA SER A 542 41.99 16.64 15.29
C SER A 542 40.88 15.59 15.17
N LYS A 543 39.86 15.83 14.33
CA LYS A 543 38.64 15.00 14.25
C LYS A 543 38.68 13.85 13.24
N LYS A 544 39.70 13.80 12.36
CA LYS A 544 39.92 12.76 11.31
C LYS A 544 38.73 12.45 10.38
N ASN A 545 37.70 13.30 10.36
CA ASN A 545 36.45 13.14 9.62
C ASN A 545 36.48 13.71 8.18
N PHE A 546 37.60 14.29 7.75
CA PHE A 546 37.77 14.75 6.37
C PHE A 546 38.09 13.58 5.44
N ASN A 547 37.17 13.24 4.52
CA ASN A 547 37.38 12.19 3.54
C ASN A 547 38.40 12.66 2.48
N ALA A 548 39.65 12.24 2.67
CA ALA A 548 40.78 12.49 1.78
C ALA A 548 40.78 11.62 0.50
N SER A 549 39.85 10.68 0.37
CA SER A 549 39.76 9.80 -0.80
C SER A 549 39.37 10.62 -2.03
N PRO A 550 40.19 10.68 -3.09
CA PRO A 550 39.77 11.32 -4.33
C PRO A 550 38.51 10.63 -4.87
N ILE A 551 37.63 11.40 -5.50
CA ILE A 551 36.56 10.83 -6.34
C ILE A 551 37.25 10.26 -7.59
N THR A 552 37.72 9.01 -7.50
CA THR A 552 38.51 8.32 -8.52
C THR A 552 37.65 7.89 -9.70
N GLY A 553 37.23 8.90 -10.46
CA GLY A 553 36.49 8.80 -11.69
C GLY A 553 36.29 10.20 -12.24
N LYS A 554 36.81 10.46 -13.45
CA LYS A 554 36.29 11.56 -14.27
C LYS A 554 34.79 11.37 -14.34
N ALA A 555 34.01 12.37 -13.93
CA ALA A 555 32.58 12.18 -13.73
C ALA A 555 31.96 11.56 -14.98
N ALA A 556 31.29 10.42 -14.79
CA ALA A 556 30.32 9.93 -15.74
C ALA A 556 29.15 10.92 -15.72
N THR A 557 29.29 12.02 -16.46
CA THR A 557 28.24 13.02 -16.61
C THR A 557 27.10 12.37 -17.38
N ALA A 558 26.15 11.81 -16.62
CA ALA A 558 24.88 11.34 -17.10
C ALA A 558 24.20 12.50 -17.81
N LYS A 559 24.33 12.55 -19.14
CA LYS A 559 23.87 13.72 -19.90
C LYS A 559 22.37 13.63 -20.07
N VAL A 560 21.65 14.15 -19.09
CA VAL A 560 20.20 14.33 -19.10
C VAL A 560 19.87 15.43 -20.10
N ASP A 561 19.18 15.07 -21.19
CA ASP A 561 18.67 16.03 -22.17
C ASP A 561 17.29 16.52 -21.71
N PRO A 562 17.11 17.81 -21.36
CA PRO A 562 15.81 18.32 -20.90
C PRO A 562 14.70 18.19 -21.94
N GLN A 563 15.00 18.15 -23.24
CA GLN A 563 14.00 17.94 -24.28
C GLN A 563 13.54 16.48 -24.32
N GLU A 564 14.45 15.51 -24.22
CA GLU A 564 14.05 14.09 -24.14
C GLU A 564 13.34 13.77 -22.83
N VAL A 565 13.70 14.40 -21.69
CA VAL A 565 12.92 14.28 -20.44
C VAL A 565 11.53 14.88 -20.59
N ALA A 566 11.38 16.11 -21.11
CA ALA A 566 10.07 16.73 -21.29
C ALA A 566 9.17 15.96 -22.28
N LYS A 567 9.77 15.38 -23.33
CA LYS A 567 9.12 14.52 -24.31
C LYS A 567 8.72 13.17 -23.71
N ALA A 568 9.57 12.54 -22.89
CA ALA A 568 9.24 11.31 -22.18
C ALA A 568 8.15 11.54 -21.11
N GLN A 569 8.17 12.67 -20.42
CA GLN A 569 7.11 13.10 -19.49
C GLN A 569 5.79 13.29 -20.25
N THR A 570 5.81 13.98 -21.38
CA THR A 570 4.62 14.17 -22.24
C THR A 570 4.05 12.83 -22.74
N ALA A 571 4.92 11.87 -23.06
CA ALA A 571 4.51 10.50 -23.44
C ALA A 571 3.91 9.74 -22.25
N TYR A 572 4.52 9.80 -21.07
CA TYR A 572 4.01 9.22 -19.83
C TYR A 572 2.64 9.78 -19.44
N ASP A 573 2.49 11.11 -19.41
CA ASP A 573 1.23 11.80 -19.10
C ASP A 573 0.12 11.40 -20.08
N SER A 574 0.47 11.19 -21.35
CA SER A 574 -0.46 10.76 -22.39
C SER A 574 -0.87 9.29 -22.23
N ALA A 575 0.09 8.41 -21.96
CA ALA A 575 -0.17 7.00 -21.69
C ALA A 575 -0.99 6.80 -20.40
N PHE A 576 -0.72 7.60 -19.36
CA PHE A 576 -1.48 7.60 -18.11
C PHE A 576 -2.95 7.99 -18.33
N LYS A 577 -3.21 9.05 -19.10
CA LYS A 577 -4.57 9.48 -19.49
C LYS A 577 -5.28 8.42 -20.34
N ALA A 578 -4.56 7.78 -21.28
CA ALA A 578 -5.10 6.68 -22.09
C ALA A 578 -5.47 5.46 -21.24
N ASN A 579 -4.61 5.08 -20.29
CA ASN A 579 -4.85 3.95 -19.39
C ASN A 579 -6.04 4.20 -18.46
N GLN A 580 -6.15 5.39 -17.86
CA GLN A 580 -7.30 5.79 -17.06
C GLN A 580 -8.62 5.71 -17.86
N LEU A 581 -8.62 6.14 -19.13
CA LEU A 581 -9.79 6.04 -20.01
C LEU A 581 -10.12 4.59 -20.39
N ALA A 582 -9.12 3.74 -20.59
CA ALA A 582 -9.31 2.32 -20.88
C ALA A 582 -9.85 1.55 -19.66
N LEU A 583 -9.34 1.81 -18.45
CA LEU A 583 -9.83 1.25 -17.19
C LEU A 583 -11.29 1.67 -16.92
N ALA A 584 -11.62 2.95 -17.11
CA ALA A 584 -13.01 3.42 -17.03
C ALA A 584 -13.92 2.72 -18.04
N SER A 585 -13.44 2.53 -19.29
CA SER A 585 -14.17 1.80 -20.34
C SER A 585 -14.37 0.31 -20.00
N LYS A 586 -13.38 -0.35 -19.40
CA LYS A 586 -13.46 -1.73 -18.88
C LYS A 586 -14.53 -1.82 -17.77
N GLY A 587 -14.57 -0.86 -16.83
CA GLY A 587 -15.58 -0.79 -15.78
C GLY A 587 -17.03 -0.62 -16.30
N VAL A 588 -17.23 0.25 -17.31
CA VAL A 588 -18.53 0.43 -17.97
C VAL A 588 -18.95 -0.82 -18.75
N ALA A 589 -18.00 -1.50 -19.42
CA ALA A 589 -18.25 -2.76 -20.11
C ALA A 589 -18.61 -3.89 -19.14
N GLN A 590 -17.90 -4.01 -18.00
CA GLN A 590 -18.19 -4.99 -16.95
C GLN A 590 -19.58 -4.78 -16.33
N THR A 591 -19.91 -3.53 -16.00
CA THR A 591 -21.24 -3.17 -15.48
C THR A 591 -22.34 -3.49 -16.48
N THR A 592 -22.09 -3.27 -17.77
CA THR A 592 -23.01 -3.62 -18.86
C THR A 592 -23.18 -5.13 -18.99
N TYR A 593 -22.09 -5.91 -18.95
CA TYR A 593 -22.12 -7.37 -18.97
C TYR A 593 -22.90 -7.92 -17.78
N ASN A 594 -22.61 -7.47 -16.55
CA ASN A 594 -23.31 -7.90 -15.33
C ASN A 594 -24.82 -7.66 -15.44
N ARG A 595 -25.23 -6.49 -15.95
CA ARG A 595 -26.65 -6.17 -16.19
C ARG A 595 -27.29 -7.05 -17.26
N LYS A 596 -26.56 -7.46 -18.30
CA LYS A 596 -27.08 -8.39 -19.34
C LYS A 596 -27.11 -9.85 -18.86
N ALA A 597 -26.17 -10.28 -18.02
CA ALA A 597 -26.23 -11.57 -17.34
C ALA A 597 -27.44 -11.67 -16.40
N ALA A 598 -27.69 -10.63 -15.58
CA ALA A 598 -28.88 -10.57 -14.74
C ALA A 598 -30.20 -10.54 -15.54
N ALA A 599 -30.23 -9.88 -16.70
CA ALA A 599 -31.38 -9.89 -17.60
C ALA A 599 -31.63 -11.26 -18.27
N LEU A 600 -30.55 -11.98 -18.63
CA LEU A 600 -30.65 -13.37 -19.10
C LEU A 600 -31.19 -14.29 -18.00
N GLU A 601 -30.74 -14.10 -16.75
CA GLU A 601 -31.22 -14.89 -15.63
C GLU A 601 -32.71 -14.62 -15.32
N GLN A 602 -33.15 -13.35 -15.34
CA GLN A 602 -34.59 -13.05 -15.28
C GLN A 602 -35.37 -13.67 -16.45
N ALA A 603 -34.82 -13.72 -17.66
CA ALA A 603 -35.49 -14.33 -18.80
C ALA A 603 -35.54 -15.87 -18.69
N ASN A 604 -34.51 -16.52 -18.15
CA ASN A 604 -34.53 -17.95 -17.79
C ASN A 604 -35.62 -18.23 -16.75
N GLN A 605 -35.72 -17.41 -15.70
CA GLN A 605 -36.75 -17.55 -14.66
C GLN A 605 -38.17 -17.31 -15.20
N GLN A 606 -38.37 -16.33 -16.08
CA GLN A 606 -39.64 -16.11 -16.77
C GLN A 606 -40.02 -17.31 -17.66
N LEU A 607 -39.05 -17.90 -18.37
CA LEU A 607 -39.26 -19.11 -19.17
C LEU A 607 -39.64 -20.31 -18.29
N ALA A 608 -38.91 -20.55 -17.21
CA ALA A 608 -39.21 -21.62 -16.24
C ALA A 608 -40.61 -21.44 -15.62
N GLN A 609 -40.99 -20.20 -15.26
CA GLN A 609 -42.34 -19.90 -14.77
C GLN A 609 -43.42 -20.09 -15.85
N ALA A 610 -43.15 -19.74 -17.11
CA ALA A 610 -44.09 -19.96 -18.22
C ALA A 610 -44.27 -21.46 -18.50
N GLN A 611 -43.19 -22.25 -18.47
CA GLN A 611 -43.22 -23.71 -18.62
C GLN A 611 -43.97 -24.38 -17.45
N ALA A 612 -43.70 -23.97 -16.21
CA ALA A 612 -44.42 -24.46 -15.03
C ALA A 612 -45.92 -24.11 -15.07
N LYS A 613 -46.27 -22.92 -15.59
CA LYS A 613 -47.67 -22.50 -15.82
C LYS A 613 -48.33 -23.16 -17.02
N ALA A 614 -47.56 -23.68 -17.98
CA ALA A 614 -48.11 -24.51 -19.05
C ALA A 614 -48.68 -25.81 -18.46
N GLY A 615 -47.86 -26.51 -17.68
CA GLY A 615 -48.27 -27.60 -16.77
C GLY A 615 -49.06 -28.73 -17.43
N GLU A 616 -49.96 -29.37 -16.68
CA GLU A 616 -50.96 -30.23 -17.27
C GLU A 616 -51.89 -29.43 -18.21
N SER A 617 -52.19 -30.04 -19.37
CA SER A 617 -53.12 -29.45 -20.33
C SER A 617 -54.53 -29.39 -19.72
N ALA A 618 -55.07 -28.17 -19.63
CA ALA A 618 -56.47 -27.97 -19.25
C ALA A 618 -57.40 -28.64 -20.26
N THR A 619 -56.99 -28.68 -21.54
CA THR A 619 -57.71 -29.38 -22.61
C THR A 619 -57.79 -30.88 -22.34
N ALA A 620 -56.68 -31.52 -21.93
CA ALA A 620 -56.67 -32.96 -21.62
C ALA A 620 -57.59 -33.32 -20.45
N GLN A 621 -57.59 -32.50 -19.39
CA GLN A 621 -58.50 -32.64 -18.24
C GLN A 621 -59.96 -32.40 -18.64
N ALA A 622 -60.25 -31.33 -19.38
CA ALA A 622 -61.60 -31.02 -19.87
C ALA A 622 -62.14 -32.08 -20.84
N GLN A 623 -61.28 -32.67 -21.67
CA GLN A 623 -61.63 -33.81 -22.54
C GLN A 623 -61.94 -35.07 -21.74
N ALA A 624 -61.23 -35.34 -20.64
CA ALA A 624 -61.55 -36.45 -19.75
C ALA A 624 -62.92 -36.24 -19.04
N ALA A 625 -63.21 -35.00 -18.62
CA ALA A 625 -64.51 -34.64 -18.06
C ALA A 625 -65.65 -34.72 -19.10
N LEU A 626 -65.37 -34.37 -20.37
CA LEU A 626 -66.32 -34.55 -21.47
C LEU A 626 -66.58 -36.03 -21.77
N ALA A 627 -65.54 -36.85 -21.85
CA ALA A 627 -65.68 -38.30 -22.02
C ALA A 627 -66.53 -38.92 -20.90
N ALA A 628 -66.24 -38.59 -19.63
CA ALA A 628 -67.04 -39.06 -18.50
C ALA A 628 -68.51 -38.58 -18.53
N ALA A 629 -68.78 -37.36 -19.02
CA ALA A 629 -70.15 -36.88 -19.21
C ALA A 629 -70.87 -37.62 -20.36
N GLN A 630 -70.18 -37.88 -21.47
CA GLN A 630 -70.72 -38.62 -22.62
C GLN A 630 -70.96 -40.09 -22.30
N GLU A 631 -70.06 -40.71 -21.53
CA GLU A 631 -70.21 -42.05 -20.97
C GLU A 631 -71.43 -42.14 -20.05
N LYS A 632 -71.58 -41.19 -19.11
CA LYS A 632 -72.75 -41.17 -18.21
C LYS A 632 -74.05 -41.00 -18.99
N LEU A 633 -74.08 -40.08 -19.96
CA LEU A 633 -75.20 -39.92 -20.88
C LEU A 633 -75.51 -41.21 -21.65
N ALA A 634 -74.51 -41.89 -22.19
CA ALA A 634 -74.69 -43.17 -22.89
C ALA A 634 -75.20 -44.29 -21.96
N ALA A 635 -74.74 -44.32 -20.71
CA ALA A 635 -75.19 -45.28 -19.70
C ALA A 635 -76.64 -45.02 -19.27
N ASP A 636 -77.02 -43.76 -19.01
CA ASP A 636 -78.40 -43.42 -18.66
C ASP A 636 -79.36 -43.45 -19.88
N GLN A 637 -78.87 -43.24 -21.11
CA GLN A 637 -79.62 -43.53 -22.35
C GLN A 637 -79.84 -45.03 -22.54
N ALA A 638 -78.82 -45.86 -22.27
CA ALA A 638 -78.98 -47.31 -22.28
C ALA A 638 -79.96 -47.77 -21.18
N ALA A 639 -79.93 -47.16 -20.00
CA ALA A 639 -80.90 -47.41 -18.92
C ALA A 639 -82.32 -46.98 -19.29
N LEU A 640 -82.50 -45.88 -20.05
CA LEU A 640 -83.79 -45.48 -20.60
C LEU A 640 -84.31 -46.49 -21.64
N ALA A 641 -83.46 -46.92 -22.57
CA ALA A 641 -83.82 -47.94 -23.56
C ALA A 641 -84.17 -49.28 -22.88
N VAL A 642 -83.45 -49.67 -21.82
CA VAL A 642 -83.76 -50.82 -20.96
C VAL A 642 -85.09 -50.64 -20.25
N ALA A 643 -85.37 -49.49 -19.64
CA ALA A 643 -86.66 -49.24 -18.98
C ALA A 643 -87.85 -49.27 -19.97
N GLN A 644 -87.65 -48.76 -21.19
CA GLN A 644 -88.65 -48.83 -22.26
C GLN A 644 -88.83 -50.26 -22.80
N ALA A 645 -87.75 -51.03 -22.92
CA ALA A 645 -87.80 -52.44 -23.28
C ALA A 645 -88.53 -53.25 -22.21
N ALA A 646 -88.25 -53.05 -20.92
CA ALA A 646 -88.95 -53.69 -19.80
C ALA A 646 -90.47 -53.43 -19.84
N LEU A 647 -90.89 -52.20 -20.17
CA LEU A 647 -92.31 -51.83 -20.32
C LEU A 647 -92.98 -52.50 -21.53
N GLN A 648 -92.23 -52.84 -22.59
CA GLN A 648 -92.73 -53.67 -23.69
C GLN A 648 -92.73 -55.16 -23.31
N ASN A 649 -91.65 -55.64 -22.69
CA ASN A 649 -91.43 -57.04 -22.32
C ASN A 649 -92.44 -57.54 -21.29
N SER A 650 -92.95 -56.68 -20.40
CA SER A 650 -94.01 -57.04 -19.45
C SER A 650 -95.32 -57.49 -20.10
N ASN A 651 -95.52 -57.19 -21.39
CA ASN A 651 -96.73 -57.55 -22.15
C ASN A 651 -96.54 -58.75 -23.09
N LEU A 652 -95.38 -59.45 -23.03
CA LEU A 652 -95.08 -60.60 -23.89
C LEU A 652 -95.52 -61.94 -23.26
N ASP A 653 -95.63 -62.97 -24.10
CA ASP A 653 -95.93 -64.34 -23.67
C ASP A 653 -94.70 -65.07 -23.09
N ASP A 654 -94.96 -66.16 -22.37
CA ASP A 654 -93.94 -66.87 -21.59
C ASP A 654 -92.94 -67.68 -22.43
N LYS A 655 -93.30 -68.07 -23.67
CA LYS A 655 -92.35 -68.69 -24.60
C LYS A 655 -91.38 -67.62 -25.13
N THR A 656 -91.90 -66.47 -25.56
CA THR A 656 -91.08 -65.33 -26.01
C THR A 656 -90.13 -64.84 -24.91
N LYS A 657 -90.56 -64.82 -23.64
CA LYS A 657 -89.68 -64.50 -22.50
C LYS A 657 -88.52 -65.48 -22.32
N ALA A 658 -88.78 -66.79 -22.43
CA ALA A 658 -87.74 -67.82 -22.28
C ALA A 658 -86.68 -67.76 -23.41
N GLU A 659 -87.11 -67.53 -24.65
CA GLU A 659 -86.20 -67.30 -25.77
C GLU A 659 -85.36 -66.02 -25.57
N LYS A 660 -85.95 -64.96 -25.02
CA LYS A 660 -85.24 -63.70 -24.70
C LYS A 660 -84.20 -63.85 -23.58
N LEU A 661 -84.49 -64.62 -22.52
CA LEU A 661 -83.50 -64.92 -21.47
C LEU A 661 -82.29 -65.67 -22.06
N THR A 662 -82.54 -66.65 -22.93
CA THR A 662 -81.49 -67.42 -23.60
C THR A 662 -80.60 -66.53 -24.48
N GLN A 663 -81.21 -65.61 -25.24
CA GLN A 663 -80.48 -64.60 -26.04
C GLN A 663 -79.64 -63.66 -25.16
N ALA A 664 -80.18 -63.17 -24.04
CA ALA A 664 -79.47 -62.29 -23.12
C ALA A 664 -78.26 -62.99 -22.46
N GLN A 665 -78.39 -64.26 -22.08
CA GLN A 665 -77.30 -65.06 -21.51
C GLN A 665 -76.17 -65.29 -22.52
N ALA A 666 -76.50 -65.59 -23.78
CA ALA A 666 -75.51 -65.72 -24.86
C ALA A 666 -74.79 -64.37 -25.12
N ALA A 667 -75.52 -63.26 -25.12
CA ALA A 667 -74.95 -61.92 -25.29
C ALA A 667 -74.02 -61.53 -24.12
N LEU A 668 -74.37 -61.87 -22.88
CA LEU A 668 -73.52 -61.65 -21.70
C LEU A 668 -72.17 -62.37 -21.84
N THR A 669 -72.18 -63.65 -22.20
CA THR A 669 -70.94 -64.44 -22.41
C THR A 669 -70.05 -63.83 -23.51
N ALA A 670 -70.65 -63.40 -24.62
CA ALA A 670 -69.93 -62.74 -25.71
C ALA A 670 -69.30 -61.39 -25.27
N VAL A 671 -70.01 -60.61 -24.46
CA VAL A 671 -69.51 -59.32 -23.96
C VAL A 671 -68.40 -59.53 -22.91
N GLN A 672 -68.52 -60.52 -22.02
CA GLN A 672 -67.47 -60.88 -21.06
C GLN A 672 -66.13 -61.17 -21.75
N ALA A 673 -66.15 -61.91 -22.87
CA ALA A 673 -64.95 -62.15 -23.67
C ALA A 673 -64.33 -60.84 -24.23
N THR A 674 -65.16 -59.89 -24.70
CA THR A 674 -64.66 -58.60 -25.19
C THR A 674 -64.12 -57.69 -24.10
N VAL A 675 -64.63 -57.78 -22.86
CA VAL A 675 -64.07 -57.04 -21.70
C VAL A 675 -62.67 -57.55 -21.37
N ALA A 676 -62.50 -58.87 -21.25
CA ALA A 676 -61.20 -59.46 -20.93
C ALA A 676 -60.13 -59.09 -21.98
N ALA A 677 -60.49 -59.12 -23.27
CA ALA A 677 -59.61 -58.70 -24.36
C ALA A 677 -59.22 -57.20 -24.27
N ALA A 678 -60.17 -56.32 -23.92
CA ALA A 678 -59.90 -54.88 -23.81
C ALA A 678 -59.10 -54.53 -22.54
N GLN A 679 -59.31 -55.24 -21.43
CA GLN A 679 -58.51 -55.10 -20.20
C GLN A 679 -57.06 -55.55 -20.42
N GLU A 680 -56.82 -56.66 -21.12
CA GLU A 680 -55.46 -57.11 -21.45
C GLU A 680 -54.76 -56.16 -22.46
N ALA A 681 -55.51 -55.55 -23.39
CA ALA A 681 -54.99 -54.51 -24.27
C ALA A 681 -54.58 -53.24 -23.49
N LEU A 682 -55.43 -52.76 -22.58
CA LEU A 682 -55.10 -51.65 -21.67
C LEU A 682 -53.85 -51.97 -20.84
N LYS A 683 -53.77 -53.17 -20.27
CA LYS A 683 -52.59 -53.62 -19.52
C LYS A 683 -51.33 -53.58 -20.41
N THR A 684 -51.40 -54.13 -21.62
CA THR A 684 -50.29 -54.16 -22.58
C THR A 684 -49.76 -52.77 -22.93
N GLU A 685 -50.64 -51.82 -23.26
CA GLU A 685 -50.21 -50.46 -23.60
C GLU A 685 -49.73 -49.67 -22.36
N SER A 686 -50.21 -50.01 -21.16
CA SER A 686 -49.76 -49.44 -19.87
C SER A 686 -48.37 -49.94 -19.46
N ASP A 687 -48.13 -51.25 -19.53
CA ASP A 687 -46.81 -51.86 -19.26
C ASP A 687 -45.74 -51.27 -20.19
N LYS A 688 -46.13 -50.97 -21.44
CA LYS A 688 -45.29 -50.34 -22.45
C LYS A 688 -45.06 -48.84 -22.20
N LEU A 689 -46.05 -48.11 -21.70
CA LEU A 689 -45.89 -46.72 -21.27
C LEU A 689 -44.87 -46.62 -20.13
N ALA A 690 -44.96 -47.49 -19.13
CA ALA A 690 -44.02 -47.54 -18.01
C ALA A 690 -42.56 -47.82 -18.46
N GLN A 691 -42.36 -48.64 -19.49
CA GLN A 691 -41.05 -48.86 -20.09
C GLN A 691 -40.48 -47.59 -20.76
N LEU A 692 -41.32 -46.79 -21.41
CA LEU A 692 -40.90 -45.54 -22.06
C LEU A 692 -40.66 -44.40 -21.05
N ASP A 693 -41.44 -44.31 -19.97
CA ASP A 693 -41.13 -43.38 -18.86
C ASP A 693 -39.79 -43.73 -18.20
N ALA A 694 -39.48 -45.02 -18.01
CA ALA A 694 -38.17 -45.46 -17.52
C ALA A 694 -37.03 -45.10 -18.50
N ALA A 695 -37.24 -45.27 -19.82
CA ALA A 695 -36.26 -44.88 -20.84
C ALA A 695 -36.05 -43.36 -20.91
N LEU A 696 -37.12 -42.57 -20.79
CA LEU A 696 -37.08 -41.11 -20.73
C LEU A 696 -36.31 -40.60 -19.51
N ASN A 697 -36.52 -41.23 -18.34
CA ASN A 697 -35.76 -40.90 -17.13
C ASN A 697 -34.28 -41.24 -17.28
N ALA A 698 -33.93 -42.40 -17.84
CA ALA A 698 -32.54 -42.77 -18.12
C ALA A 698 -31.87 -41.81 -19.14
N ALA A 699 -32.61 -41.32 -20.15
CA ALA A 699 -32.12 -40.30 -21.08
C ALA A 699 -31.85 -38.96 -20.37
N LYS A 700 -32.75 -38.53 -19.47
CA LYS A 700 -32.58 -37.32 -18.65
C LYS A 700 -31.39 -37.42 -17.69
N GLU A 701 -31.22 -38.54 -16.99
CA GLU A 701 -30.03 -38.80 -16.16
C GLU A 701 -28.73 -38.77 -16.98
N ARG A 702 -28.73 -39.38 -18.17
CA ARG A 702 -27.57 -39.36 -19.08
C ARG A 702 -27.26 -37.95 -19.57
N LYS A 703 -28.27 -37.14 -19.88
CA LYS A 703 -28.12 -35.73 -20.23
C LYS A 703 -27.48 -34.94 -19.07
N THR A 704 -28.03 -34.99 -17.86
CA THR A 704 -27.48 -34.27 -16.70
C THR A 704 -26.06 -34.74 -16.32
N THR A 705 -25.76 -36.03 -16.51
CA THR A 705 -24.39 -36.55 -16.38
C THR A 705 -23.42 -35.90 -17.38
N LEU A 706 -23.86 -35.69 -18.63
CA LEU A 706 -23.07 -35.04 -19.68
C LEU A 706 -22.98 -33.51 -19.51
N GLU A 707 -24.04 -32.87 -18.99
CA GLU A 707 -24.01 -31.44 -18.63
C GLU A 707 -22.90 -31.19 -17.58
N LYS A 708 -22.83 -32.01 -16.52
CA LYS A 708 -21.74 -31.95 -15.55
C LYS A 708 -20.38 -32.25 -16.20
N ALA A 709 -20.29 -33.26 -17.06
CA ALA A 709 -19.03 -33.61 -17.72
C ALA A 709 -18.52 -32.51 -18.68
N VAL A 710 -19.39 -31.68 -19.26
CA VAL A 710 -18.98 -30.47 -19.98
C VAL A 710 -18.41 -29.43 -19.01
N THR A 711 -19.08 -29.14 -17.89
CA THR A 711 -18.57 -28.18 -16.87
C THR A 711 -17.23 -28.62 -16.28
N ASP A 712 -17.08 -29.89 -15.93
CA ASP A 712 -15.83 -30.46 -15.38
C ASP A 712 -14.67 -30.31 -16.38
N ALA A 713 -14.92 -30.55 -17.67
CA ALA A 713 -13.91 -30.41 -18.73
C ALA A 713 -13.60 -28.94 -19.07
N GLU A 714 -14.58 -28.03 -18.99
CA GLU A 714 -14.34 -26.59 -19.17
C GLU A 714 -13.49 -26.02 -18.03
N ALA A 715 -13.66 -26.51 -16.80
CA ALA A 715 -12.79 -26.18 -15.68
C ALA A 715 -11.36 -26.76 -15.86
N ALA A 716 -11.23 -28.00 -16.34
CA ALA A 716 -9.93 -28.60 -16.65
C ALA A 716 -9.17 -27.84 -17.74
N LEU A 717 -9.85 -27.43 -18.81
CA LEU A 717 -9.30 -26.58 -19.86
C LEU A 717 -8.84 -25.21 -19.34
N GLN A 718 -9.58 -24.61 -18.40
CA GLN A 718 -9.18 -23.34 -17.79
C GLN A 718 -7.90 -23.50 -16.94
N MET A 719 -7.80 -24.56 -16.13
CA MET A 719 -6.58 -24.86 -15.36
C MET A 719 -5.37 -25.15 -16.27
N ALA A 720 -5.57 -25.85 -17.40
CA ALA A 720 -4.51 -26.09 -18.38
C ALA A 720 -3.97 -24.78 -18.98
N LYS A 721 -4.85 -23.82 -19.31
CA LYS A 721 -4.47 -22.48 -19.79
C LYS A 721 -3.72 -21.67 -18.75
N GLU A 722 -4.17 -21.70 -17.51
CA GLU A 722 -3.49 -21.02 -16.40
C GLU A 722 -2.10 -21.63 -16.17
N SER A 723 -1.96 -22.96 -16.23
CA SER A 723 -0.66 -23.62 -16.14
C SER A 723 0.27 -23.28 -17.31
N LEU A 724 -0.24 -23.25 -18.55
CA LEU A 724 0.54 -22.84 -19.73
C LEU A 724 1.02 -21.39 -19.59
N SER A 725 0.10 -20.46 -19.26
CA SER A 725 0.41 -19.04 -19.06
C SER A 725 1.45 -18.81 -17.95
N ASN A 726 1.35 -19.56 -16.84
CA ASN A 726 2.32 -19.46 -15.74
C ASN A 726 3.72 -19.95 -16.14
N LEU A 727 3.83 -20.91 -17.07
CA LEU A 727 5.11 -21.37 -17.63
C LEU A 727 5.64 -20.38 -18.68
N GLU A 728 4.80 -19.89 -19.59
CA GLU A 728 5.21 -18.92 -20.63
C GLU A 728 5.70 -17.59 -20.03
N ASN A 729 5.13 -17.16 -18.90
CA ASN A 729 5.52 -15.92 -18.21
C ASN A 729 6.51 -16.15 -17.05
N ALA A 730 7.11 -17.34 -16.92
CA ALA A 730 7.95 -17.68 -15.76
C ALA A 730 9.22 -16.80 -15.64
N GLU A 731 9.87 -16.45 -16.76
CA GLU A 731 11.01 -15.53 -16.76
C GLU A 731 10.62 -14.09 -16.35
N GLU A 732 9.45 -13.59 -16.75
CA GLU A 732 8.99 -12.26 -16.34
C GLU A 732 8.66 -12.24 -14.83
N ASN A 733 7.99 -13.28 -14.33
CA ASN A 733 7.71 -13.44 -12.91
C ASN A 733 9.00 -13.50 -12.06
N LEU A 734 10.05 -14.16 -12.58
CA LEU A 734 11.38 -14.18 -11.97
C LEU A 734 12.00 -12.78 -11.93
N GLU A 735 11.95 -12.01 -13.01
CA GLU A 735 12.53 -10.65 -13.04
C GLU A 735 11.77 -9.66 -12.15
N GLN A 736 10.44 -9.79 -12.05
CA GLN A 736 9.63 -9.08 -11.06
C GLN A 736 10.03 -9.46 -9.62
N ALA A 737 10.27 -10.75 -9.33
CA ALA A 737 10.69 -11.19 -7.99
C ALA A 737 12.12 -10.72 -7.62
N LYS A 738 13.06 -10.70 -8.56
CA LYS A 738 14.39 -10.07 -8.37
C LYS A 738 14.26 -8.57 -8.10
N THR A 739 13.35 -7.88 -8.78
CA THR A 739 13.09 -6.44 -8.59
C THR A 739 12.57 -6.17 -7.17
N LYS A 740 11.64 -6.99 -6.65
CA LYS A 740 11.19 -6.94 -5.25
C LYS A 740 12.32 -7.16 -4.25
N LEU A 741 13.19 -8.14 -4.50
CA LEU A 741 14.36 -8.44 -3.66
C LEU A 741 15.32 -7.24 -3.58
N ALA A 742 15.65 -6.62 -4.71
CA ALA A 742 16.50 -5.43 -4.74
C ALA A 742 15.87 -4.25 -3.97
N ALA A 743 14.55 -4.04 -4.10
CA ALA A 743 13.83 -3.01 -3.37
C ALA A 743 13.80 -3.27 -1.85
N ALA A 744 13.59 -4.52 -1.43
CA ALA A 744 13.64 -4.92 -0.02
C ALA A 744 15.04 -4.74 0.58
N GLN A 745 16.10 -5.09 -0.17
CA GLN A 745 17.49 -4.88 0.24
C GLN A 745 17.81 -3.39 0.43
N ALA A 746 17.36 -2.53 -0.47
CA ALA A 746 17.52 -1.08 -0.33
C ALA A 746 16.77 -0.53 0.90
N ALA A 747 15.54 -1.00 1.14
CA ALA A 747 14.75 -0.60 2.31
C ALA A 747 15.39 -1.05 3.64
N TYR A 748 15.98 -2.24 3.68
CA TYR A 748 16.73 -2.72 4.86
C TYR A 748 17.97 -1.87 5.15
N GLN A 749 18.76 -1.51 4.12
CA GLN A 749 19.90 -0.61 4.31
C GLN A 749 19.47 0.78 4.81
N ALA A 750 18.40 1.35 4.28
CA ALA A 750 17.86 2.63 4.76
C ALA A 750 17.37 2.56 6.22
N ALA A 751 16.75 1.46 6.63
CA ALA A 751 16.34 1.24 8.02
C ALA A 751 17.55 1.10 8.96
N LEU A 752 18.60 0.38 8.53
CA LEU A 752 19.85 0.22 9.29
C LEU A 752 20.58 1.56 9.51
N THR A 753 20.61 2.44 8.51
CA THR A 753 21.13 3.81 8.66
C THR A 753 20.30 4.60 9.68
N ALA A 754 18.97 4.61 9.54
CA ALA A 754 18.08 5.33 10.45
C ALA A 754 18.14 4.81 11.91
N GLN A 755 18.42 3.52 12.10
CA GLN A 755 18.76 2.97 13.41
C GLN A 755 20.07 3.54 13.95
N THR A 756 21.14 3.53 13.14
CA THR A 756 22.47 4.04 13.54
C THR A 756 22.40 5.53 13.93
N ASP A 757 21.70 6.35 13.14
CA ASP A 757 21.47 7.78 13.43
C ASP A 757 20.77 7.97 14.79
N GLN A 758 19.81 7.10 15.09
CA GLN A 758 19.04 7.15 16.34
C GLN A 758 19.82 6.56 17.54
N GLU A 759 20.74 5.61 17.33
CA GLU A 759 21.70 5.14 18.35
C GLU A 759 22.66 6.27 18.74
N ALA A 760 23.20 7.00 17.76
CA ALA A 760 24.01 8.19 18.00
C ALA A 760 23.22 9.28 18.76
N LYS A 761 21.99 9.59 18.32
CA LYS A 761 21.10 10.56 19.00
C LYS A 761 20.79 10.20 20.45
N VAL A 762 20.54 8.92 20.77
CA VAL A 762 20.37 8.47 22.17
C VAL A 762 21.61 8.75 23.01
N ALA A 763 22.80 8.51 22.45
CA ALA A 763 24.04 8.78 23.14
C ALA A 763 24.28 10.29 23.36
N VAL A 764 23.94 11.16 22.40
CA VAL A 764 23.99 12.63 22.57
C VAL A 764 23.13 13.06 23.75
N LEU A 765 21.87 12.64 23.76
CA LEU A 765 20.92 13.00 24.82
C LEU A 765 21.39 12.48 26.20
N THR A 766 22.03 11.31 26.23
CA THR A 766 22.60 10.73 27.47
C THR A 766 23.82 11.53 27.97
N ALA A 767 24.65 12.09 27.07
CA ALA A 767 25.74 12.98 27.44
C ALA A 767 25.23 14.34 27.98
N VAL A 768 24.22 14.92 27.33
CA VAL A 768 23.56 16.15 27.79
C VAL A 768 22.89 15.95 29.16
N GLN A 769 22.23 14.80 29.38
CA GLN A 769 21.66 14.40 30.68
C GLN A 769 22.74 14.34 31.77
N ALA A 770 23.91 13.75 31.48
CA ALA A 770 25.03 13.71 32.43
C ALA A 770 25.56 15.11 32.77
N GLN A 771 25.68 16.01 31.78
CA GLN A 771 26.16 17.38 31.99
C GLN A 771 25.14 18.26 32.76
N ALA A 772 23.85 18.13 32.45
CA ALA A 772 22.78 18.80 33.19
C ALA A 772 22.79 18.35 34.67
N LYS A 773 22.96 17.04 34.92
CA LYS A 773 23.03 16.50 36.27
C LYS A 773 24.27 16.96 37.02
N ALA A 774 25.46 16.94 36.41
CA ALA A 774 26.68 17.44 37.05
C ALA A 774 26.55 18.94 37.44
N THR A 775 25.90 19.75 36.59
CA THR A 775 25.60 21.16 36.88
C THR A 775 24.64 21.30 38.06
N TYR A 776 23.56 20.52 38.11
CA TYR A 776 22.61 20.51 39.23
C TYR A 776 23.28 20.07 40.55
N ASP A 777 24.01 18.95 40.54
CA ASP A 777 24.67 18.41 41.73
C ASP A 777 25.68 19.42 42.31
N LEU A 778 26.44 20.13 41.45
CA LEU A 778 27.38 21.20 41.85
C LEU A 778 26.68 22.44 42.42
N LEU A 779 25.61 22.93 41.79
CA LEU A 779 24.85 24.08 42.29
C LEU A 779 24.14 23.75 43.60
N ALA A 780 23.55 22.56 43.71
CA ALA A 780 22.90 22.08 44.92
C ALA A 780 23.89 21.91 46.08
N GLN A 781 25.11 21.39 45.83
CA GLN A 781 26.17 21.34 46.83
C GLN A 781 26.61 22.76 47.26
N THR A 782 26.89 23.63 46.30
CA THR A 782 27.37 25.01 46.56
C THR A 782 26.34 25.78 47.39
N TYR A 783 25.06 25.70 47.04
CA TYR A 783 23.97 26.28 47.83
C TYR A 783 23.89 25.66 49.23
N ALA A 784 23.98 24.33 49.36
CA ALA A 784 23.96 23.64 50.67
C ALA A 784 25.21 23.90 51.54
N GLU A 785 26.30 24.42 50.99
CA GLU A 785 27.49 24.86 51.73
C GLU A 785 27.38 26.35 52.09
N GLN A 786 26.94 27.20 51.18
CA GLN A 786 26.66 28.62 51.44
C GLN A 786 25.63 28.83 52.55
N ASN A 787 24.52 28.08 52.57
CA ASN A 787 23.53 28.18 53.66
C ASN A 787 24.13 27.80 55.03
N LYS A 788 25.05 26.83 55.10
CA LYS A 788 25.75 26.48 56.36
C LYS A 788 26.69 27.60 56.80
N GLU A 789 27.36 28.26 55.86
CA GLU A 789 28.28 29.35 56.14
C GLU A 789 27.56 30.68 56.45
N GLU A 790 26.35 30.88 55.94
CA GLU A 790 25.43 31.92 56.42
C GLU A 790 24.88 31.59 57.82
N ASP A 791 24.44 30.36 58.10
CA ASP A 791 24.08 29.92 59.46
C ASP A 791 25.24 30.16 60.45
N ILE A 792 26.47 29.74 60.10
CA ILE A 792 27.66 29.94 60.92
C ILE A 792 27.94 31.44 61.13
N ARG A 793 27.88 32.27 60.06
CA ARG A 793 28.05 33.72 60.19
C ARG A 793 26.92 34.37 61.01
N TYR A 794 25.70 33.86 60.93
CA TYR A 794 24.57 34.30 61.76
C TYR A 794 24.81 33.97 63.23
N TYR A 795 25.15 32.72 63.58
CA TYR A 795 25.50 32.33 64.95
C TYR A 795 26.71 33.11 65.49
N GLN A 796 27.73 33.35 64.67
CA GLN A 796 28.88 34.20 65.04
C GLN A 796 28.46 35.67 65.25
N SER A 797 27.54 36.22 64.45
CA SER A 797 27.04 37.58 64.64
C SER A 797 26.21 37.72 65.92
N VAL A 798 25.44 36.68 66.29
CA VAL A 798 24.67 36.61 67.54
C VAL A 798 25.60 36.46 68.75
N LEU A 799 26.67 35.67 68.63
CA LEU A 799 27.74 35.60 69.63
C LEU A 799 28.41 36.98 69.80
N ALA A 800 28.84 37.62 68.71
CA ALA A 800 29.46 38.96 68.78
C ALA A 800 28.52 40.01 69.39
N HIS A 801 27.23 40.03 69.05
CA HIS A 801 26.26 40.96 69.64
C HIS A 801 25.94 40.65 71.12
N THR A 802 26.11 39.40 71.57
CA THR A 802 25.99 39.08 73.01
C THR A 802 27.27 39.43 73.76
N GLU A 803 28.46 39.18 73.19
CA GLU A 803 29.74 39.62 73.75
C GLU A 803 29.87 41.15 73.82
N GLU A 804 29.44 41.89 72.79
CA GLU A 804 29.45 43.37 72.79
C GLU A 804 28.48 43.95 73.84
N ARG A 805 27.33 43.30 74.09
CA ARG A 805 26.44 43.62 75.22
C ARG A 805 27.08 43.34 76.59
N PHE A 806 27.96 42.35 76.71
CA PHE A 806 28.72 42.09 77.94
C PHE A 806 29.91 43.05 78.09
N ALA A 807 30.56 43.46 77.00
CA ALA A 807 31.68 44.39 77.00
C ALA A 807 31.28 45.86 77.27
N SER A 808 30.01 46.21 77.07
CA SER A 808 29.48 47.59 77.19
C SER A 808 28.87 47.94 78.56
N TYR A 809 29.02 47.08 79.59
CA TYR A 809 28.59 47.38 80.96
C TYR A 809 29.76 47.34 81.97
N PRO A 810 30.11 48.46 82.62
CA PRO A 810 31.08 48.46 83.70
C PRO A 810 30.50 47.85 84.98
N LEU A 811 31.24 46.92 85.60
CA LEU A 811 30.91 46.34 86.90
C LEU A 811 31.19 47.33 88.05
N THR A 812 30.22 48.22 88.31
CA THR A 812 30.13 48.99 89.57
C THR A 812 28.72 48.88 90.14
N GLY A 813 28.50 47.86 90.97
CA GLY A 813 27.21 47.62 91.62
C GLY A 813 27.04 48.39 92.94
N GLN A 814 25.79 48.54 93.38
CA GLN A 814 25.47 48.70 94.79
C GLN A 814 24.19 47.90 95.11
N VAL A 815 24.09 47.38 96.33
CA VAL A 815 23.19 46.28 96.70
C VAL A 815 21.82 46.78 97.19
N GLY A 816 20.74 46.07 96.81
CA GLY A 816 19.36 46.42 97.18
C GLY A 816 18.31 45.33 96.86
N ASP A 817 18.40 44.19 97.55
CA ASP A 817 17.36 43.14 97.61
C ASP A 817 16.07 43.64 98.32
N PRO A 818 14.94 42.89 98.28
CA PRO A 818 14.38 42.07 97.19
C PRO A 818 12.83 42.26 97.05
N GLN A 819 12.17 41.64 96.06
CA GLN A 819 11.00 40.73 96.30
C GLN A 819 10.37 40.16 95.01
N HIS A 820 9.59 39.08 95.20
CA HIS A 820 8.92 38.30 94.15
C HIS A 820 7.58 38.91 93.71
N THR A 821 7.24 38.73 92.45
CA THR A 821 5.90 38.27 92.03
C THR A 821 6.01 37.41 90.77
N ALA A 822 4.99 36.58 90.53
CA ALA A 822 4.89 35.68 89.38
C ALA A 822 3.69 36.03 88.50
N LEU A 823 3.52 35.29 87.40
CA LEU A 823 2.51 35.46 86.33
C LEU A 823 2.72 36.73 85.47
N GLY A 824 2.35 36.77 84.18
CA GLY A 824 1.98 35.66 83.28
C GLY A 824 0.75 35.94 82.41
N THR A 825 0.79 35.46 81.15
CA THR A 825 -0.34 35.30 80.20
C THR A 825 -1.05 36.56 79.69
N THR A 826 -1.86 36.38 78.63
CA THR A 826 -2.69 37.39 77.92
C THR A 826 -1.88 38.48 77.17
N GLY A 827 -2.33 39.05 76.05
CA GLY A 827 -3.67 39.12 75.41
C GLY A 827 -4.02 40.60 75.20
N ASP A 828 -4.78 41.05 74.20
CA ASP A 828 -5.47 40.40 73.07
C ASP A 828 -5.17 41.24 71.80
N ALA A 829 -5.26 40.76 70.55
CA ALA A 829 -6.39 40.15 69.83
C ALA A 829 -7.58 41.12 69.58
N GLY A 830 -8.20 41.00 68.41
CA GLY A 830 -9.12 41.99 67.85
C GLY A 830 -9.11 41.95 66.31
N SER A 831 -9.43 40.82 65.68
CA SER A 831 -10.80 40.33 65.41
C SER A 831 -11.47 41.08 64.23
N ALA A 832 -12.23 40.43 63.34
CA ALA A 832 -13.02 39.22 63.60
C ALA A 832 -13.14 38.26 62.39
N SER A 833 -13.35 36.97 62.71
CA SER A 833 -14.02 36.00 61.83
C SER A 833 -15.56 36.13 61.94
N PRO A 834 -16.34 35.38 61.16
CA PRO A 834 -16.98 34.16 61.73
C PRO A 834 -16.94 32.93 60.77
N VAL A 835 -16.57 31.72 61.22
CA VAL A 835 -17.47 30.64 61.78
C VAL A 835 -18.37 30.00 60.71
N ASN A 836 -18.43 28.67 60.47
CA ASN A 836 -17.78 27.48 61.08
C ASN A 836 -17.52 26.40 59.97
N HIS A 837 -17.46 25.05 60.11
CA HIS A 837 -17.71 24.07 61.18
C HIS A 837 -16.85 22.79 60.98
N LYS A 838 -16.81 21.88 61.97
CA LYS A 838 -16.40 20.46 61.82
C LYS A 838 -17.57 19.52 62.05
N GLN A 839 -17.67 18.42 61.29
CA GLN A 839 -17.80 17.03 61.79
C GLN A 839 -17.59 16.03 60.63
N ALA A 840 -17.55 14.72 60.90
CA ALA A 840 -17.02 13.70 59.99
C ALA A 840 -17.84 12.40 59.97
N ALA A 841 -17.79 11.65 58.86
CA ALA A 841 -18.15 10.23 58.79
C ALA A 841 -17.60 9.51 57.54
N ALA A 842 -16.80 8.44 57.77
CA ALA A 842 -16.74 7.13 57.12
C ALA A 842 -16.82 6.88 55.57
N SER A 843 -16.30 5.71 55.19
CA SER A 843 -16.36 5.01 53.88
C SER A 843 -15.52 5.58 52.71
N GLY A 844 -14.98 4.77 51.80
CA GLY A 844 -14.89 3.30 51.80
C GLY A 844 -14.62 2.70 50.41
N HIS A 845 -13.70 1.73 50.31
CA HIS A 845 -13.18 1.07 49.09
C HIS A 845 -12.33 2.00 48.17
N VAL A 846 -11.10 1.68 47.74
CA VAL A 846 -10.38 0.44 47.36
C VAL A 846 -10.67 -0.01 45.92
N LEU A 847 -9.64 0.16 45.06
CA LEU A 847 -9.55 -0.43 43.72
C LEU A 847 -8.91 -1.84 43.81
N PRO A 848 -9.30 -2.81 42.96
CA PRO A 848 -8.92 -4.20 43.14
C PRO A 848 -7.52 -4.55 42.61
N LYS A 849 -6.77 -5.32 43.41
CA LYS A 849 -5.73 -6.26 42.97
C LYS A 849 -5.86 -7.57 43.76
N THR A 850 -6.15 -8.66 43.07
CA THR A 850 -5.89 -10.04 43.51
C THR A 850 -5.52 -10.86 42.29
N GLY A 851 -4.70 -11.87 42.47
CA GLY A 851 -4.39 -12.86 41.44
C GLY A 851 -4.31 -14.26 42.04
N GLU A 852 -3.78 -15.17 41.23
CA GLU A 852 -3.23 -16.48 41.59
C GLU A 852 -4.17 -17.65 41.98
N HIS A 853 -3.82 -18.80 41.38
CA HIS A 853 -4.04 -20.19 41.79
C HIS A 853 -5.46 -20.80 41.76
N SER A 854 -5.64 -22.12 41.64
CA SER A 854 -4.96 -23.13 40.79
C SER A 854 -5.70 -24.48 40.91
N SER A 855 -5.78 -25.22 39.79
CA SER A 855 -5.93 -26.69 39.67
C SER A 855 -6.80 -27.49 40.66
N TRP A 856 -7.81 -28.19 40.12
CA TRP A 856 -8.18 -29.54 40.59
C TRP A 856 -8.21 -30.51 39.39
N LEU A 857 -7.81 -31.77 39.61
CA LEU A 857 -7.79 -32.84 38.61
C LEU A 857 -9.12 -33.63 38.62
N ILE A 858 -9.48 -34.29 37.52
CA ILE A 858 -9.78 -35.75 37.49
C ILE A 858 -10.07 -36.31 36.07
N LEU A 859 -9.27 -37.32 35.71
CA LEU A 859 -9.47 -38.48 34.80
C LEU A 859 -9.97 -38.37 33.32
N ALA A 860 -9.14 -38.96 32.44
CA ALA A 860 -9.41 -39.73 31.21
C ALA A 860 -9.98 -39.05 29.95
N GLY A 861 -9.53 -39.37 28.71
CA GLY A 861 -8.32 -40.10 28.30
C GLY A 861 -8.45 -40.95 27.03
N GLN A 862 -7.51 -40.77 26.06
CA GLN A 862 -7.28 -41.61 24.86
C GLN A 862 -8.43 -41.66 23.81
N MET A 863 -8.25 -42.08 22.55
CA MET A 863 -7.14 -41.98 21.57
C MET A 863 -7.67 -42.26 20.13
N LEU A 864 -7.02 -41.68 19.11
CA LEU A 864 -6.79 -42.23 17.76
C LEU A 864 -7.94 -42.57 16.76
N LEU A 865 -7.53 -42.51 15.48
CA LEU A 865 -7.93 -43.34 14.31
C LEU A 865 -9.37 -43.30 13.74
N LEU A 866 -9.47 -42.58 12.61
CA LEU A 866 -9.94 -43.08 11.30
C LEU A 866 -11.01 -44.20 11.26
N MET A 867 -12.27 -43.86 10.93
CA MET A 867 -13.03 -44.48 9.82
C MET A 867 -14.35 -43.73 9.53
N ALA A 868 -14.91 -43.96 8.33
CA ALA A 868 -16.07 -43.27 7.72
C ALA A 868 -15.89 -41.74 7.52
N MET A 869 -16.07 -41.16 6.33
CA MET A 869 -16.78 -41.65 5.13
C MET A 869 -15.85 -41.83 3.90
N LYS A 870 -15.53 -43.08 3.59
CA LYS A 870 -15.28 -43.59 2.23
C LYS A 870 -15.87 -44.99 2.14
N LEU A 871 -16.21 -45.43 0.93
CA LEU A 871 -16.72 -46.76 0.58
C LEU A 871 -18.12 -47.14 1.11
N PHE A 872 -19.17 -46.70 0.41
CA PHE A 872 -20.16 -47.57 -0.27
C PHE A 872 -20.75 -46.70 -1.40
N TYR A 873 -20.67 -47.08 -2.68
CA TYR A 873 -21.52 -48.11 -3.29
C TYR A 873 -20.85 -48.71 -4.56
N LYS A 874 -20.71 -50.04 -4.66
CA LYS A 874 -20.70 -50.74 -5.98
C LYS A 874 -21.00 -52.25 -5.93
N LYS A 875 -22.31 -52.57 -5.87
CA LYS A 875 -23.01 -53.57 -6.72
C LYS A 875 -22.38 -54.97 -6.93
N ARG A 876 -23.04 -56.04 -6.45
CA ARG A 876 -23.49 -57.21 -7.27
C ARG A 876 -24.42 -58.20 -6.53
N PHE A 877 -25.50 -58.60 -7.21
CA PHE A 877 -26.22 -59.89 -7.25
C PHE A 877 -26.22 -60.83 -6.03
N LEU A 878 -27.42 -61.19 -5.54
CA LEU A 878 -28.09 -62.46 -5.86
C LEU A 878 -29.59 -62.37 -5.55
N ASP A 879 -30.37 -63.28 -6.17
CA ASP A 879 -31.85 -63.35 -6.27
C ASP A 879 -32.56 -62.22 -7.05
#